data_AF-W9HC99-F1
#
_entry.id   AF-W9HC99-F1
#
_cell.length_a   1.000
_cell.length_b   1.000
_cell.length_c   1.000
_cell.angle_alpha   90.00
_cell.angle_beta   90.00
_cell.angle_gamma   90.00
#
_symmetry.space_group_name_H-M   'P 1'
#
loop_
_entity.id
_entity.type
_entity.pdbx_description
1 polymer ?
#
loop_
_entity_poly.entity_id
_entity_poly.type
_entity_poly.pdbx_seq_one_letter_code
_entity_poly.pdbx_strand_id
1 'polypeptide(L)'
;MTYNPVAISALAKDVVSFYDATPTKMIWVSPNGSDKNSGTESSPFKTIQAAVNAAKPGTAVMVKSGTYKENVELNKHGGTSDNPVWIVSADGKGSAKIVAASDTKPVIVGYGENNLVIKGFELVGGTEGIKLTQSGRDLTKMTTNIVIQDNIIHGQSIDGIKTAQSVNFAIVGNKVHDIKTQEGIDNVYIRNSVIANNEVHDVRGLSGIVVKAGSENVKILDNYVHDVPDGILVGGFSSGQGSTFPSGLKYEAKNVLVEGNLVVDASKHAVNVYGAINSQITGNSLSNAGKQSVVNVSTDNLGYVSQGIQITDNIVSKTSWLTSKPNSVSGNSGNTTTGSFDPNSVGPSALVETVTKPVTPPASTTPVVTPPTSGIPIKGLLGDWTESGSTTKVFKGGSGADTLKGTAGNDHIDGGAGADTMQGGKGDDTYVVGSRFDVVIEKPGEGIDTILLWDKSYTIPANVENLIIKTSAGATVIDNGMDNMLTAGAGKDTFVFTAGHGDDLIRNFQVGQDTIQLDGSVAASAIKVAQTAAGDLIILDGADSITLTGVAATTSLASVISNLPVSAKPAISVVGAQGDWKDGGATTKAFKGGNGADTLKGSAGNDHIDGGAGHDTMIGGKGDDTYVVGSKFDNVVEKAGEGIDTILLWDKSFTLSDNVENLVIKTSAGAAVTDNALDNILTASVGKDTFIFTKNHGDDLIRDFQVGQDIVKFDASVSLADIKVAQTSAGDMVLQHGEQSVTLVGVDAHTDLASLF
;
A
#
# COMPACT_ATOMS: atom_id res chain seq x y z
N MET A 1 -12.31 4.59 5.70
CA MET A 1 -13.15 5.82 5.58
C MET A 1 -13.40 6.11 4.11
N THR A 2 -14.55 6.70 3.77
CA THR A 2 -14.89 7.11 2.39
C THR A 2 -13.94 8.21 1.91
N TYR A 3 -13.36 8.07 0.72
CA TYR A 3 -12.48 9.09 0.11
C TYR A 3 -13.20 10.44 0.00
N ASN A 4 -12.59 11.50 0.53
CA ASN A 4 -13.09 12.86 0.40
C ASN A 4 -12.22 13.65 -0.62
N PRO A 5 -12.74 13.96 -1.81
CA PRO A 5 -11.97 14.60 -2.88
C PRO A 5 -11.55 16.04 -2.56
N VAL A 6 -12.22 16.74 -1.64
CA VAL A 6 -11.98 18.18 -1.39
C VAL A 6 -11.32 18.49 -0.05
N ALA A 7 -11.32 17.54 0.89
CA ALA A 7 -10.59 17.67 2.15
C ALA A 7 -9.07 17.58 1.92
N ILE A 8 -8.31 18.38 2.68
CA ILE A 8 -6.83 18.39 2.63
C ILE A 8 -6.24 17.93 3.97
N SER A 9 -5.05 17.32 3.91
CA SER A 9 -4.38 16.73 5.06
C SER A 9 -4.13 17.75 6.17
N ALA A 10 -4.30 17.34 7.42
CA ALA A 10 -3.95 18.15 8.59
C ALA A 10 -2.48 18.60 8.59
N LEU A 11 -1.60 17.85 7.92
CA LEU A 11 -0.19 18.23 7.74
C LEU A 11 -0.02 19.52 6.93
N ALA A 12 -0.99 19.88 6.08
CA ALA A 12 -0.98 21.13 5.33
C ALA A 12 -1.39 22.34 6.19
N LYS A 13 -2.03 22.12 7.35
CA LYS A 13 -2.67 23.17 8.16
C LYS A 13 -1.74 24.31 8.56
N ASP A 14 -0.51 23.98 8.95
CA ASP A 14 0.47 24.96 9.42
C ASP A 14 1.18 25.69 8.28
N VAL A 15 0.91 25.27 7.04
CA VAL A 15 1.63 25.72 5.85
C VAL A 15 0.73 26.56 4.95
N VAL A 16 -0.50 26.12 4.68
CA VAL A 16 -1.42 26.83 3.77
C VAL A 16 -2.48 27.62 4.53
N SER A 17 -2.74 28.84 4.08
CA SER A 17 -3.72 29.74 4.71
C SER A 17 -5.18 29.31 4.54
N PHE A 18 -5.47 28.45 3.55
CA PHE A 18 -6.83 28.02 3.21
C PHE A 18 -7.21 26.64 3.76
N TYR A 19 -6.53 26.16 4.82
CA TYR A 19 -6.75 24.80 5.35
C TYR A 19 -8.23 24.46 5.59
N ASP A 20 -8.98 25.38 6.20
CA ASP A 20 -10.39 25.21 6.53
C ASP A 20 -11.35 25.67 5.41
N ALA A 21 -10.83 26.05 4.24
CA ALA A 21 -11.66 26.51 3.13
C ALA A 21 -12.43 25.34 2.49
N THR A 22 -13.65 25.61 2.03
CA THR A 22 -14.48 24.67 1.27
C THR A 22 -14.84 25.25 -0.09
N PRO A 23 -14.96 24.43 -1.15
CA PRO A 23 -15.40 24.92 -2.44
C PRO A 23 -16.78 25.58 -2.36
N THR A 24 -16.95 26.72 -3.01
CA THR A 24 -18.25 27.40 -3.15
C THR A 24 -18.98 26.98 -4.44
N LYS A 25 -18.26 26.35 -5.37
CA LYS A 25 -18.79 25.87 -6.64
C LYS A 25 -18.07 24.60 -7.08
N MET A 26 -18.82 23.64 -7.61
CA MET A 26 -18.28 22.45 -8.27
C MET A 26 -18.47 22.59 -9.79
N ILE A 27 -17.47 22.23 -10.57
CA ILE A 27 -17.60 21.98 -12.01
C ILE A 27 -17.05 20.60 -12.35
N TRP A 28 -17.65 19.93 -13.33
CA TRP A 28 -17.41 18.52 -13.58
C TRP A 28 -16.72 18.27 -14.92
N VAL A 29 -15.83 17.27 -14.92
CA VAL A 29 -15.14 16.77 -16.11
C VAL A 29 -15.40 15.27 -16.23
N SER A 30 -15.69 14.78 -17.44
CA SER A 30 -15.94 13.36 -17.72
C SER A 30 -15.42 12.99 -19.11
N PRO A 31 -14.94 11.76 -19.36
CA PRO A 31 -14.49 11.33 -20.69
C PRO A 31 -15.60 11.44 -21.75
N ASN A 32 -16.86 11.33 -21.32
CA ASN A 32 -18.05 11.42 -22.17
C ASN A 32 -18.61 12.86 -22.29
N GLY A 33 -17.92 13.85 -21.71
CA GLY A 33 -18.32 15.26 -21.74
C GLY A 33 -18.08 15.97 -23.08
N SER A 34 -18.31 17.27 -23.10
CA SER A 34 -18.02 18.16 -24.24
C SER A 34 -17.49 19.50 -23.71
N ASP A 35 -16.45 20.06 -24.33
CA ASP A 35 -15.88 21.35 -23.89
C ASP A 35 -16.80 22.56 -24.15
N LYS A 36 -17.90 22.34 -24.89
CA LYS A 36 -18.98 23.34 -25.06
C LYS A 36 -20.00 23.31 -23.93
N ASN A 37 -19.91 22.34 -23.02
CA ASN A 37 -20.86 22.16 -21.94
C ASN A 37 -20.69 23.22 -20.83
N SER A 38 -21.71 23.34 -19.98
CA SER A 38 -21.74 24.30 -18.87
C SER A 38 -20.88 23.92 -17.66
N GLY A 39 -20.39 22.67 -17.59
CA GLY A 39 -19.62 22.15 -16.47
C GLY A 39 -20.45 21.71 -15.27
N THR A 40 -21.79 21.62 -15.39
CA THR A 40 -22.62 20.98 -14.36
C THR A 40 -22.42 19.47 -14.37
N GLU A 41 -22.83 18.76 -13.32
CA GLU A 41 -22.61 17.31 -13.26
C GLU A 41 -23.31 16.54 -14.40
N SER A 42 -24.52 16.97 -14.77
CA SER A 42 -25.29 16.44 -15.90
C SER A 42 -24.81 16.90 -17.27
N SER A 43 -23.92 17.90 -17.31
CA SER A 43 -23.37 18.47 -18.54
C SER A 43 -21.89 18.83 -18.32
N PRO A 44 -21.01 17.82 -18.16
CA PRO A 44 -19.62 18.02 -17.78
C PRO A 44 -18.75 18.45 -18.96
N PHE A 45 -17.64 19.13 -18.68
CA PHE A 45 -16.56 19.36 -19.65
C PHE A 45 -15.95 18.03 -20.10
N LYS A 46 -15.34 18.01 -21.29
CA LYS A 46 -14.61 16.83 -21.77
C LYS A 46 -13.19 16.80 -21.25
N THR A 47 -12.52 17.94 -21.34
CA THR A 47 -11.11 18.10 -20.99
C THR A 47 -10.94 18.77 -19.64
N ILE A 48 -9.87 18.39 -18.94
CA ILE A 48 -9.48 19.04 -17.69
C ILE A 48 -9.06 20.48 -18.00
N GLN A 49 -8.38 20.71 -19.13
CA GLN A 49 -8.00 22.06 -19.53
C GLN A 49 -9.19 23.01 -19.71
N ALA A 50 -10.29 22.56 -20.34
CA ALA A 50 -11.48 23.41 -20.50
C ALA A 50 -12.10 23.79 -19.14
N ALA A 51 -12.12 22.85 -18.20
CA ALA A 51 -12.63 23.12 -16.86
C ALA A 51 -11.71 24.05 -16.06
N VAL A 52 -10.39 23.87 -16.13
CA VAL A 52 -9.40 24.79 -15.53
C VAL A 52 -9.57 26.20 -16.09
N ASN A 53 -9.73 26.35 -17.42
CA ASN A 53 -9.97 27.64 -18.06
C ASN A 53 -11.26 28.32 -17.57
N ALA A 54 -12.28 27.53 -17.20
CA ALA A 54 -13.55 28.01 -16.68
C ALA A 54 -13.55 28.26 -15.17
N ALA A 55 -12.55 27.75 -14.44
CA ALA A 55 -12.46 27.85 -12.99
C ALA A 55 -12.20 29.30 -12.53
N LYS A 56 -12.82 29.65 -11.41
CA LYS A 56 -12.64 30.91 -10.68
C LYS A 56 -12.27 30.59 -9.22
N PRO A 57 -11.70 31.53 -8.45
CA PRO A 57 -11.46 31.32 -7.02
C PRO A 57 -12.70 30.73 -6.32
N GLY A 58 -12.50 29.66 -5.54
CA GLY A 58 -13.56 28.93 -4.83
C GLY A 58 -14.15 27.75 -5.61
N THR A 59 -13.68 27.49 -6.84
CA THR A 59 -14.15 26.38 -7.67
C THR A 59 -13.39 25.10 -7.34
N ALA A 60 -14.11 23.97 -7.22
CA ALA A 60 -13.52 22.65 -7.37
C ALA A 60 -13.84 22.07 -8.75
N VAL A 61 -12.78 21.74 -9.47
CA VAL A 61 -12.78 20.97 -10.72
C VAL A 61 -12.79 19.50 -10.35
N MET A 62 -13.97 18.89 -10.43
CA MET A 62 -14.25 17.51 -10.09
C MET A 62 -14.08 16.64 -11.34
N VAL A 63 -13.00 15.86 -11.38
CA VAL A 63 -12.68 15.00 -12.52
C VAL A 63 -13.15 13.58 -12.23
N LYS A 64 -14.17 13.12 -12.97
CA LYS A 64 -14.70 11.76 -12.85
C LYS A 64 -13.65 10.74 -13.28
N SER A 65 -13.88 9.49 -12.91
CA SER A 65 -13.03 8.37 -13.27
C SER A 65 -12.88 8.24 -14.78
N GLY A 66 -11.67 7.88 -15.22
CA GLY A 66 -11.36 7.69 -16.63
C GLY A 66 -9.95 8.12 -16.99
N THR A 67 -9.61 7.95 -18.27
CA THR A 67 -8.31 8.34 -18.83
C THR A 67 -8.44 9.62 -19.67
N TYR A 68 -7.60 10.59 -19.35
CA TYR A 68 -7.52 11.90 -19.97
C TYR A 68 -6.15 12.07 -20.62
N LYS A 69 -6.10 12.19 -21.95
CA LYS A 69 -4.85 12.39 -22.67
C LYS A 69 -4.58 13.88 -22.87
N GLU A 70 -3.89 14.49 -21.93
CA GLU A 70 -3.69 15.94 -21.86
C GLU A 70 -2.33 16.31 -21.25
N ASN A 71 -1.88 17.54 -21.48
CA ASN A 71 -0.95 18.24 -20.60
C ASN A 71 -1.70 19.47 -20.10
N VAL A 72 -1.96 19.55 -18.80
CA VAL A 72 -2.82 20.56 -18.20
C VAL A 72 -1.99 21.77 -17.78
N GLU A 73 -2.28 22.92 -18.36
CA GLU A 73 -1.65 24.20 -18.05
C GLU A 73 -2.56 25.04 -17.15
N LEU A 74 -2.06 25.41 -15.98
CA LEU A 74 -2.80 26.14 -14.94
C LEU A 74 -2.80 27.66 -15.13
N ASN A 75 -1.79 28.21 -15.80
CA ASN A 75 -1.63 29.61 -16.25
C ASN A 75 -2.59 30.67 -15.66
N LYS A 76 -2.44 31.01 -14.37
CA LYS A 76 -3.21 32.01 -13.58
C LYS A 76 -4.62 31.60 -13.17
N HIS A 77 -4.90 30.32 -13.09
CA HIS A 77 -6.16 29.77 -12.59
C HIS A 77 -6.10 29.36 -11.11
N GLY A 78 -5.10 29.85 -10.37
CA GLY A 78 -5.09 29.81 -8.90
C GLY A 78 -6.24 30.59 -8.23
N GLY A 79 -6.48 30.31 -6.95
CA GLY A 79 -7.49 30.96 -6.12
C GLY A 79 -6.97 32.11 -5.26
N THR A 80 -7.76 32.48 -4.25
CA THR A 80 -7.38 33.41 -3.16
C THR A 80 -7.24 32.65 -1.84
N SER A 81 -6.71 33.31 -0.79
CA SER A 81 -6.56 32.70 0.55
C SER A 81 -7.87 32.17 1.13
N ASP A 82 -9.00 32.80 0.78
CA ASP A 82 -10.31 32.42 1.30
C ASP A 82 -11.06 31.50 0.33
N ASN A 83 -10.63 31.47 -0.93
CA ASN A 83 -11.31 30.79 -2.03
C ASN A 83 -10.26 30.14 -2.94
N PRO A 84 -9.58 29.07 -2.49
CA PRO A 84 -8.62 28.36 -3.33
C PRO A 84 -9.35 27.69 -4.51
N VAL A 85 -8.57 27.18 -5.46
CA VAL A 85 -9.10 26.32 -6.53
C VAL A 85 -8.68 24.88 -6.24
N TRP A 86 -9.62 23.95 -6.36
CA TRP A 86 -9.35 22.53 -6.25
C TRP A 86 -9.38 21.90 -7.64
N ILE A 87 -8.39 21.07 -7.95
CA ILE A 87 -8.36 20.22 -9.12
C ILE A 87 -8.16 18.81 -8.58
N VAL A 88 -9.20 17.98 -8.66
CA VAL A 88 -9.25 16.74 -7.88
C VAL A 88 -9.84 15.61 -8.68
N SER A 89 -9.30 14.41 -8.49
CA SER A 89 -9.99 13.19 -8.88
C SER A 89 -11.19 12.99 -7.95
N ALA A 90 -12.40 12.98 -8.52
CA ALA A 90 -13.65 13.04 -7.79
C ALA A 90 -14.03 11.70 -7.13
N ASP A 91 -13.71 10.59 -7.79
CA ASP A 91 -14.25 9.27 -7.45
C ASP A 91 -13.25 8.39 -6.65
N GLY A 92 -12.09 8.94 -6.28
CA GLY A 92 -11.05 8.20 -5.55
C GLY A 92 -9.63 8.66 -5.90
N LYS A 93 -8.65 8.17 -5.13
CA LYS A 93 -7.23 8.28 -5.48
C LYS A 93 -6.95 7.39 -6.69
N GLY A 94 -6.37 7.95 -7.75
CA GLY A 94 -5.99 7.27 -8.98
C GLY A 94 -7.12 7.09 -10.01
N SER A 95 -8.38 7.36 -9.65
CA SER A 95 -9.54 7.08 -10.51
C SER A 95 -9.54 7.90 -11.81
N ALA A 96 -9.06 9.15 -11.73
CA ALA A 96 -8.80 9.99 -12.88
C ALA A 96 -7.31 9.89 -13.27
N LYS A 97 -7.05 9.24 -14.39
CA LYS A 97 -5.71 9.07 -14.96
C LYS A 97 -5.44 10.13 -16.02
N ILE A 98 -4.39 10.92 -15.83
CA ILE A 98 -3.90 11.87 -16.84
C ILE A 98 -2.66 11.30 -17.50
N VAL A 99 -2.77 10.96 -18.78
CA VAL A 99 -1.64 10.51 -19.60
C VAL A 99 -1.15 11.71 -20.40
N ALA A 100 0.14 12.01 -20.32
CA ALA A 100 0.73 13.12 -21.07
C ALA A 100 0.36 13.03 -22.56
N ALA A 101 -0.23 14.10 -23.11
CA ALA A 101 -0.43 14.20 -24.55
C ALA A 101 0.90 14.40 -25.31
N SER A 102 1.90 14.95 -24.62
CA SER A 102 3.25 15.21 -25.10
C SER A 102 4.28 14.85 -24.03
N ASP A 103 5.22 13.99 -24.38
CA ASP A 103 6.32 13.57 -23.49
C ASP A 103 7.40 14.63 -23.28
N THR A 104 7.30 15.78 -23.98
CA THR A 104 8.23 16.91 -23.85
C THR A 104 7.72 18.01 -22.92
N LYS A 105 6.56 17.80 -22.29
CA LYS A 105 5.93 18.72 -21.35
C LYS A 105 5.56 18.02 -20.04
N PRO A 106 5.41 18.76 -18.93
CA PRO A 106 4.84 18.19 -17.71
C PRO A 106 3.40 17.77 -17.90
N VAL A 107 2.91 16.80 -17.11
CA VAL A 107 1.49 16.39 -17.12
C VAL A 107 0.62 17.54 -16.58
N ILE A 108 0.99 18.13 -15.45
CA ILE A 108 0.38 19.36 -14.93
C ILE A 108 1.46 20.42 -14.74
N VAL A 109 1.25 21.63 -15.27
CA VAL A 109 2.20 22.73 -15.20
C VAL A 109 1.56 24.07 -14.82
N GLY A 110 2.25 24.84 -13.99
CA GLY A 110 1.83 26.19 -13.58
C GLY A 110 3.01 27.12 -13.31
N TYR A 111 2.79 28.41 -13.59
CA TYR A 111 3.81 29.46 -13.46
C TYR A 111 3.27 30.66 -12.67
N GLY A 112 3.64 30.76 -11.39
CA GLY A 112 3.20 31.82 -10.47
C GLY A 112 1.75 31.63 -9.98
N GLU A 113 1.32 30.38 -9.81
CA GLU A 113 -0.01 30.06 -9.28
C GLU A 113 -0.11 30.32 -7.78
N ASN A 114 -1.31 30.60 -7.29
CA ASN A 114 -1.55 30.79 -5.87
C ASN A 114 -2.81 30.05 -5.42
N ASN A 115 -2.83 29.54 -4.19
CA ASN A 115 -4.01 28.96 -3.54
C ASN A 115 -4.68 27.85 -4.37
N LEU A 116 -3.97 26.73 -4.51
CA LEU A 116 -4.38 25.60 -5.36
C LEU A 116 -4.25 24.28 -4.61
N VAL A 117 -5.19 23.37 -4.87
CA VAL A 117 -5.12 21.96 -4.46
C VAL A 117 -5.09 21.08 -5.71
N ILE A 118 -4.10 20.19 -5.81
CA ILE A 118 -4.03 19.12 -6.82
C ILE A 118 -4.06 17.79 -6.09
N LYS A 119 -5.15 17.03 -6.25
CA LYS A 119 -5.37 15.84 -5.43
C LYS A 119 -5.85 14.60 -6.20
N GLY A 120 -5.27 13.45 -5.86
CA GLY A 120 -5.87 12.15 -6.13
C GLY A 120 -5.72 11.65 -7.57
N PHE A 121 -4.89 12.25 -8.42
CA PHE A 121 -4.72 11.80 -9.80
C PHE A 121 -3.71 10.66 -9.93
N GLU A 122 -3.87 9.83 -10.96
CA GLU A 122 -2.75 9.06 -11.53
C GLU A 122 -2.15 9.88 -12.70
N LEU A 123 -0.86 10.18 -12.67
CA LEU A 123 -0.16 10.99 -13.68
C LEU A 123 0.93 10.17 -14.37
N VAL A 124 0.83 10.01 -15.69
CA VAL A 124 1.67 9.09 -16.46
C VAL A 124 2.38 9.79 -17.62
N GLY A 125 3.69 9.55 -17.75
CA GLY A 125 4.52 10.07 -18.82
C GLY A 125 4.86 11.56 -18.66
N GLY A 126 5.28 12.22 -19.74
CA GLY A 126 5.71 13.62 -19.69
C GLY A 126 7.14 13.84 -19.21
N THR A 127 7.54 15.10 -19.11
CA THR A 127 8.81 15.49 -18.48
C THR A 127 8.73 15.42 -16.97
N GLU A 128 7.78 16.14 -16.39
CA GLU A 128 7.46 16.11 -14.97
C GLU A 128 6.00 15.71 -14.74
N GLY A 129 5.66 15.09 -13.61
CA GLY A 129 4.27 14.78 -13.28
C GLY A 129 3.54 16.07 -12.93
N ILE A 130 4.07 16.78 -11.94
CA ILE A 130 3.58 18.11 -11.55
C ILE A 130 4.74 19.08 -11.52
N LYS A 131 4.62 20.21 -12.22
CA LYS A 131 5.64 21.28 -12.23
C LYS A 131 5.02 22.63 -11.89
N LEU A 132 5.37 23.16 -10.73
CA LEU A 132 4.89 24.47 -10.27
C LEU A 132 6.07 25.37 -9.94
N THR A 133 6.23 26.44 -10.71
CA THR A 133 7.39 27.37 -10.55
C THR A 133 6.94 28.82 -10.62
N GLN A 134 7.78 29.78 -10.22
CA GLN A 134 7.42 31.21 -10.32
C GLN A 134 7.13 31.69 -11.75
N SER A 135 6.49 32.86 -11.87
CA SER A 135 6.37 33.56 -13.16
C SER A 135 7.54 34.53 -13.38
N GLY A 136 8.40 34.24 -14.35
CA GLY A 136 9.54 35.10 -14.71
C GLY A 136 10.76 34.92 -13.81
N ARG A 137 11.52 36.00 -13.56
CA ARG A 137 12.78 36.00 -12.76
C ARG A 137 12.67 36.79 -11.45
N ASP A 138 11.49 37.31 -11.14
CA ASP A 138 11.22 38.18 -10.01
C ASP A 138 10.71 37.35 -8.82
N LEU A 139 11.54 37.20 -7.78
CA LEU A 139 11.21 36.44 -6.57
C LEU A 139 10.06 37.04 -5.74
N THR A 140 9.47 38.17 -6.15
CA THR A 140 8.20 38.66 -5.59
C THR A 140 6.97 37.97 -6.18
N LYS A 141 7.14 37.15 -7.22
CA LYS A 141 6.07 36.44 -7.95
C LYS A 141 6.18 34.91 -7.82
N MET A 142 6.63 34.47 -6.65
CA MET A 142 6.69 33.06 -6.29
C MET A 142 5.30 32.44 -6.27
N THR A 143 5.23 31.16 -6.63
CA THR A 143 4.01 30.36 -6.45
C THR A 143 3.74 30.18 -4.97
N THR A 144 2.50 30.39 -4.49
CA THR A 144 2.22 30.32 -3.05
C THR A 144 0.96 29.58 -2.63
N ASN A 145 0.99 28.98 -1.43
CA ASN A 145 -0.11 28.26 -0.82
C ASN A 145 -0.62 27.16 -1.77
N ILE A 146 0.08 26.04 -1.84
CA ILE A 146 -0.30 24.94 -2.73
C ILE A 146 -0.30 23.63 -1.96
N VAL A 147 -1.29 22.79 -2.24
CA VAL A 147 -1.37 21.41 -1.75
C VAL A 147 -1.27 20.46 -2.94
N ILE A 148 -0.27 19.57 -2.93
CA ILE A 148 -0.15 18.42 -3.83
C ILE A 148 -0.34 17.17 -2.99
N GLN A 149 -1.46 16.49 -3.16
CA GLN A 149 -1.85 15.44 -2.23
C GLN A 149 -2.35 14.15 -2.90
N ASP A 150 -1.99 13.00 -2.34
CA ASP A 150 -2.57 11.69 -2.68
C ASP A 150 -2.47 11.33 -4.17
N ASN A 151 -1.49 11.85 -4.90
CA ASN A 151 -1.31 11.52 -6.32
C ASN A 151 -0.44 10.26 -6.49
N ILE A 152 -0.64 9.54 -7.59
CA ILE A 152 0.22 8.45 -8.05
C ILE A 152 0.93 8.95 -9.32
N ILE A 153 2.25 9.05 -9.29
CA ILE A 153 3.04 9.73 -10.33
C ILE A 153 4.13 8.80 -10.82
N HIS A 154 4.08 8.43 -12.12
CA HIS A 154 5.08 7.53 -12.69
C HIS A 154 5.35 7.68 -14.18
N GLY A 155 6.50 7.16 -14.61
CA GLY A 155 6.93 7.12 -16.01
C GLY A 155 7.49 8.44 -16.55
N GLN A 156 7.73 9.42 -15.69
CA GLN A 156 8.27 10.73 -16.07
C GLN A 156 9.72 10.63 -16.55
N SER A 157 10.04 11.43 -17.57
CA SER A 157 11.40 11.47 -18.12
C SER A 157 12.38 12.33 -17.32
N ILE A 158 11.92 13.29 -16.52
CA ILE A 158 12.74 14.21 -15.71
C ILE A 158 12.48 14.01 -14.22
N ASP A 159 11.50 14.71 -13.63
CA ASP A 159 11.18 14.70 -12.20
C ASP A 159 9.77 14.13 -11.97
N GLY A 160 9.49 13.55 -10.80
CA GLY A 160 8.10 13.23 -10.43
C GLY A 160 7.31 14.51 -10.13
N ILE A 161 7.70 15.21 -9.07
CA ILE A 161 7.14 16.52 -8.69
C ILE A 161 8.26 17.54 -8.66
N LYS A 162 8.06 18.69 -9.32
CA LYS A 162 8.98 19.83 -9.27
C LYS A 162 8.28 21.06 -8.73
N THR A 163 8.78 21.57 -7.60
CA THR A 163 8.41 22.90 -7.09
C THR A 163 9.63 23.80 -7.06
N ALA A 164 9.50 25.03 -7.56
CA ALA A 164 10.62 25.96 -7.54
C ALA A 164 10.17 27.39 -7.30
N GLN A 165 10.96 28.16 -6.54
CA GLN A 165 10.67 29.55 -6.19
C GLN A 165 9.24 29.69 -5.66
N SER A 166 8.97 29.00 -4.56
CA SER A 166 7.62 28.82 -4.02
C SER A 166 7.59 29.02 -2.50
N VAL A 167 6.44 29.40 -1.96
CA VAL A 167 6.24 29.65 -0.52
C VAL A 167 4.97 28.96 -0.06
N ASN A 168 4.98 28.32 1.10
CA ASN A 168 3.81 27.66 1.68
C ASN A 168 3.31 26.49 0.82
N PHE A 169 4.04 25.38 0.81
CA PHE A 169 3.70 24.18 0.05
C PHE A 169 3.52 22.95 0.94
N ALA A 170 2.49 22.15 0.67
CA ALA A 170 2.31 20.84 1.25
C ALA A 170 2.34 19.77 0.15
N ILE A 171 3.30 18.84 0.23
CA ILE A 171 3.40 17.67 -0.66
C ILE A 171 3.18 16.43 0.22
N VAL A 172 1.97 15.87 0.18
CA VAL A 172 1.53 14.88 1.19
C VAL A 172 0.90 13.63 0.57
N GLY A 173 1.26 12.44 1.03
CA GLY A 173 0.52 11.20 0.67
C GLY A 173 0.73 10.72 -0.77
N ASN A 174 1.71 11.28 -1.50
CA ASN A 174 1.93 10.94 -2.91
C ASN A 174 2.79 9.68 -3.04
N LYS A 175 2.52 8.87 -4.05
CA LYS A 175 3.38 7.77 -4.50
C LYS A 175 4.08 8.19 -5.79
N VAL A 176 5.41 8.23 -5.78
CA VAL A 176 6.23 8.71 -6.91
C VAL A 176 7.24 7.63 -7.30
N HIS A 177 7.17 7.11 -8.53
CA HIS A 177 8.08 6.04 -8.96
C HIS A 177 8.37 5.98 -10.46
N ASP A 178 9.33 5.14 -10.86
CA ASP A 178 9.79 4.97 -12.26
C ASP A 178 10.20 6.31 -12.92
N ILE A 179 11.10 7.04 -12.24
CA ILE A 179 11.59 8.35 -12.70
C ILE A 179 12.94 8.18 -13.40
N LYS A 180 13.02 8.63 -14.66
CA LYS A 180 14.11 8.20 -15.55
C LYS A 180 15.45 8.92 -15.33
N THR A 181 15.46 10.24 -15.12
CA THR A 181 16.71 11.01 -15.23
C THR A 181 17.05 11.97 -14.09
N GLN A 182 16.08 12.50 -13.34
CA GLN A 182 16.34 13.45 -12.25
C GLN A 182 15.76 12.98 -10.91
N GLU A 183 14.96 13.79 -10.22
CA GLU A 183 14.56 13.51 -8.84
C GLU A 183 13.11 13.04 -8.73
N GLY A 184 12.81 12.25 -7.69
CA GLY A 184 11.42 11.92 -7.38
C GLY A 184 10.63 13.19 -7.05
N ILE A 185 11.08 13.93 -6.04
CA ILE A 185 10.50 15.21 -5.62
C ILE A 185 11.61 16.27 -5.58
N ASP A 186 11.64 17.14 -6.59
CA ASP A 186 12.58 18.26 -6.74
C ASP A 186 12.02 19.57 -6.18
N ASN A 187 12.61 20.09 -5.12
CA ASN A 187 12.23 21.38 -4.55
C ASN A 187 13.40 22.36 -4.59
N VAL A 188 13.20 23.54 -5.17
CA VAL A 188 14.27 24.53 -5.34
C VAL A 188 13.84 25.90 -4.84
N TYR A 189 14.56 26.48 -3.88
CA TYR A 189 14.22 27.79 -3.32
C TYR A 189 12.77 27.81 -2.80
N ILE A 190 12.42 26.87 -1.92
CA ILE A 190 11.09 26.81 -1.30
C ILE A 190 11.11 27.31 0.15
N ARG A 191 10.03 27.94 0.61
CA ARG A 191 9.92 28.40 2.01
C ARG A 191 8.67 27.92 2.72
N ASN A 192 8.83 27.63 4.00
CA ASN A 192 7.73 27.27 4.91
C ASN A 192 6.89 26.14 4.33
N SER A 193 7.49 24.96 4.15
CA SER A 193 6.84 23.86 3.43
C SER A 193 6.94 22.55 4.19
N VAL A 194 6.03 21.63 3.88
CA VAL A 194 6.03 20.26 4.39
C VAL A 194 6.01 19.26 3.23
N ILE A 195 6.86 18.24 3.34
CA ILE A 195 6.94 17.10 2.44
C ILE A 195 6.77 15.88 3.33
N ALA A 196 5.58 15.27 3.34
CA ALA A 196 5.25 14.27 4.34
C ALA A 196 4.46 13.08 3.84
N ASN A 197 4.66 11.91 4.45
CA ASN A 197 3.92 10.67 4.15
C ASN A 197 3.94 10.30 2.66
N ASN A 198 5.03 10.62 1.95
CA ASN A 198 5.18 10.22 0.55
C ASN A 198 5.95 8.90 0.46
N GLU A 199 5.61 8.11 -0.54
CA GLU A 199 6.39 6.95 -0.96
C GLU A 199 7.15 7.33 -2.24
N VAL A 200 8.47 7.20 -2.25
CA VAL A 200 9.32 7.56 -3.39
C VAL A 200 10.31 6.45 -3.70
N HIS A 201 10.19 5.82 -4.88
CA HIS A 201 11.05 4.71 -5.27
C HIS A 201 11.35 4.60 -6.76
N ASP A 202 12.24 3.67 -7.15
CA ASP A 202 12.63 3.45 -8.54
C ASP A 202 13.07 4.72 -9.29
N VAL A 203 13.82 5.58 -8.60
CA VAL A 203 14.37 6.81 -9.20
C VAL A 203 15.75 6.50 -9.77
N ARG A 204 15.86 6.50 -11.10
CA ARG A 204 17.12 6.15 -11.79
C ARG A 204 18.07 7.34 -11.96
N GLY A 205 17.60 8.54 -11.62
CA GLY A 205 18.32 9.80 -11.80
C GLY A 205 19.27 10.14 -10.65
N LEU A 206 18.87 11.11 -9.82
CA LEU A 206 19.76 11.77 -8.84
C LEU A 206 19.40 11.48 -7.38
N SER A 207 18.15 11.71 -6.98
CA SER A 207 17.72 11.61 -5.59
C SER A 207 16.23 11.30 -5.46
N GLY A 208 15.81 10.67 -4.37
CA GLY A 208 14.40 10.47 -4.04
C GLY A 208 13.72 11.80 -3.74
N ILE A 209 14.02 12.40 -2.60
CA ILE A 209 13.51 13.71 -2.19
C ILE A 209 14.66 14.70 -2.10
N VAL A 210 14.48 15.90 -2.67
CA VAL A 210 15.48 16.96 -2.55
C VAL A 210 14.87 18.30 -2.16
N VAL A 211 15.55 18.99 -1.24
CA VAL A 211 15.31 20.39 -0.87
C VAL A 211 16.59 21.17 -1.19
N LYS A 212 16.64 21.73 -2.40
CA LYS A 212 17.82 22.41 -2.97
C LYS A 212 18.07 23.79 -2.38
N ALA A 213 19.20 24.35 -2.76
CA ALA A 213 19.70 25.67 -2.39
C ALA A 213 18.66 26.79 -2.31
N GLY A 214 18.83 27.63 -1.28
CA GLY A 214 17.98 28.78 -0.97
C GLY A 214 16.64 28.44 -0.32
N SER A 215 16.36 27.16 -0.09
CA SER A 215 15.17 26.72 0.64
C SER A 215 15.29 26.96 2.14
N GLU A 216 14.18 27.25 2.81
CA GLU A 216 14.20 27.67 4.21
C GLU A 216 12.94 27.23 4.95
N ASN A 217 13.09 26.74 6.19
CA ASN A 217 11.98 26.26 7.03
C ASN A 217 11.15 25.18 6.34
N VAL A 218 11.80 24.08 5.98
CA VAL A 218 11.15 22.94 5.30
C VAL A 218 11.15 21.74 6.23
N LYS A 219 10.01 21.07 6.35
CA LYS A 219 9.87 19.81 7.09
C LYS A 219 9.75 18.65 6.10
N ILE A 220 10.57 17.62 6.27
CA ILE A 220 10.55 16.36 5.51
C ILE A 220 10.23 15.26 6.54
N LEU A 221 8.97 14.84 6.59
CA LEU A 221 8.42 14.05 7.69
C LEU A 221 7.89 12.70 7.21
N ASP A 222 8.24 11.61 7.89
CA ASP A 222 7.53 10.33 7.78
C ASP A 222 7.39 9.81 6.33
N ASN A 223 8.39 10.07 5.48
CA ASN A 223 8.40 9.57 4.12
C ASN A 223 9.05 8.19 4.06
N TYR A 224 8.60 7.36 3.11
CA TYR A 224 9.23 6.10 2.76
C TYR A 224 9.99 6.25 1.44
N VAL A 225 11.31 6.09 1.46
CA VAL A 225 12.17 6.29 0.30
C VAL A 225 13.06 5.07 0.09
N HIS A 226 13.00 4.44 -1.09
CA HIS A 226 13.79 3.26 -1.39
C HIS A 226 14.18 3.12 -2.85
N ASP A 227 15.20 2.31 -3.17
CA ASP A 227 15.64 2.08 -4.57
C ASP A 227 15.97 3.38 -5.33
N VAL A 228 16.71 4.28 -4.67
CA VAL A 228 17.12 5.58 -5.22
C VAL A 228 18.63 5.80 -5.08
N PRO A 229 19.24 6.83 -5.71
CA PRO A 229 20.65 7.10 -5.54
C PRO A 229 20.95 7.78 -4.20
N ASP A 230 20.62 9.06 -4.04
CA ASP A 230 20.51 9.69 -2.72
C ASP A 230 19.07 9.58 -2.24
N GLY A 231 18.85 9.17 -0.99
CA GLY A 231 17.52 9.10 -0.38
C GLY A 231 16.89 10.48 -0.24
N ILE A 232 17.36 11.22 0.77
CA ILE A 232 16.97 12.60 1.04
C ILE A 232 18.19 13.51 0.90
N LEU A 233 18.11 14.50 0.01
CA LEU A 233 19.16 15.50 -0.18
C LEU A 233 18.71 16.86 0.36
N VAL A 234 19.52 17.42 1.27
CA VAL A 234 19.28 18.73 1.90
C VAL A 234 20.39 19.70 1.48
N GLY A 235 20.02 20.72 0.71
CA GLY A 235 20.93 21.69 0.12
C GLY A 235 21.32 21.34 -1.31
N GLY A 236 22.50 21.77 -1.73
CA GLY A 236 23.08 21.44 -3.01
C GLY A 236 22.62 22.35 -4.12
N PHE A 237 23.56 22.69 -5.00
CA PHE A 237 23.30 23.44 -6.22
C PHE A 237 24.30 23.05 -7.30
N SER A 238 23.80 22.88 -8.53
CA SER A 238 24.60 22.42 -9.67
C SER A 238 24.85 23.50 -10.73
N SER A 239 24.18 24.65 -10.67
CA SER A 239 24.41 25.77 -11.59
C SER A 239 25.17 26.93 -10.93
N GLY A 240 25.86 27.76 -11.71
CA GLY A 240 26.56 28.94 -11.17
C GLY A 240 25.57 29.99 -10.65
N GLN A 241 25.94 30.72 -9.59
CA GLN A 241 25.16 31.87 -9.10
C GLN A 241 24.88 32.87 -10.23
N GLY A 242 23.68 33.48 -10.26
CA GLY A 242 23.32 34.46 -11.28
C GLY A 242 22.77 33.90 -12.60
N SER A 243 22.78 32.58 -12.80
CA SER A 243 22.24 31.93 -14.02
C SER A 243 20.71 31.81 -13.99
N THR A 244 20.16 31.33 -12.87
CA THR A 244 18.70 31.13 -12.66
C THR A 244 18.13 32.04 -11.56
N PHE A 245 18.98 32.53 -10.66
CA PHE A 245 18.61 33.31 -9.47
C PHE A 245 19.33 34.65 -9.42
N PRO A 246 18.78 35.68 -8.74
CA PRO A 246 19.48 36.94 -8.51
C PRO A 246 20.87 36.77 -7.87
N SER A 247 21.82 37.62 -8.28
CA SER A 247 23.13 37.68 -7.64
C SER A 247 23.02 38.17 -6.20
N GLY A 248 23.87 37.65 -5.30
CA GLY A 248 23.92 38.08 -3.90
C GLY A 248 22.94 37.36 -2.95
N LEU A 249 22.21 36.34 -3.42
CA LEU A 249 21.46 35.46 -2.53
C LEU A 249 22.39 34.52 -1.77
N LYS A 250 22.02 34.20 -0.53
CA LYS A 250 22.62 33.11 0.26
C LYS A 250 21.94 31.80 -0.13
N TYR A 251 22.68 30.90 -0.75
CA TYR A 251 22.14 29.70 -1.41
C TYR A 251 22.09 28.48 -0.47
N GLU A 252 22.46 28.59 0.79
CA GLU A 252 22.33 27.47 1.74
C GLU A 252 20.85 27.11 1.95
N ALA A 253 20.55 25.81 2.04
CA ALA A 253 19.27 25.37 2.61
C ALA A 253 19.31 25.59 4.12
N LYS A 254 18.23 26.10 4.72
CA LYS A 254 18.21 26.55 6.12
C LYS A 254 17.06 25.97 6.91
N ASN A 255 17.30 25.63 8.17
CA ASN A 255 16.27 25.19 9.10
C ASN A 255 15.41 24.06 8.49
N VAL A 256 16.06 23.07 7.88
CA VAL A 256 15.38 21.90 7.33
C VAL A 256 15.30 20.84 8.43
N LEU A 257 14.10 20.33 8.68
CA LEU A 257 13.85 19.21 9.58
C LEU A 257 13.64 17.95 8.75
N VAL A 258 14.44 16.92 8.99
CA VAL A 258 14.29 15.57 8.42
C VAL A 258 13.97 14.65 9.57
N GLU A 259 12.71 14.25 9.71
CA GLU A 259 12.22 13.52 10.88
C GLU A 259 11.31 12.34 10.53
N GLY A 260 11.44 11.23 11.26
CA GLY A 260 10.54 10.06 11.14
C GLY A 260 10.63 9.29 9.82
N ASN A 261 11.55 9.63 8.93
CA ASN A 261 11.62 9.02 7.60
C ASN A 261 12.23 7.61 7.66
N LEU A 262 11.73 6.74 6.79
CA LEU A 262 12.34 5.45 6.47
C LEU A 262 13.04 5.54 5.13
N VAL A 263 14.38 5.40 5.13
CA VAL A 263 15.19 5.39 3.92
C VAL A 263 15.98 4.09 3.87
N VAL A 264 15.75 3.30 2.82
CA VAL A 264 16.43 2.01 2.60
C VAL A 264 16.98 1.94 1.17
N ASP A 265 17.99 1.11 0.94
CA ASP A 265 18.53 0.81 -0.40
C ASP A 265 18.92 2.02 -1.26
N ALA A 266 19.29 3.12 -0.61
CA ALA A 266 19.95 4.23 -1.28
C ALA A 266 21.35 3.79 -1.77
N SER A 267 21.63 3.94 -3.07
CA SER A 267 22.92 3.51 -3.64
C SER A 267 24.09 4.48 -3.35
N LYS A 268 23.79 5.67 -2.82
CA LYS A 268 24.75 6.65 -2.29
C LYS A 268 24.53 6.86 -0.80
N HIS A 269 23.85 7.92 -0.41
CA HIS A 269 23.55 8.27 0.98
C HIS A 269 22.06 8.12 1.25
N ALA A 270 21.71 7.62 2.44
CA ALA A 270 20.32 7.69 2.90
C ALA A 270 19.93 9.16 3.14
N VAL A 271 20.83 9.94 3.74
CA VAL A 271 20.70 11.40 3.86
C VAL A 271 21.98 12.09 3.41
N ASN A 272 21.86 12.99 2.44
CA ASN A 272 22.97 13.79 1.93
C ASN A 272 22.75 15.27 2.23
N VAL A 273 23.47 15.81 3.21
CA VAL A 273 23.46 17.23 3.56
C VAL A 273 24.62 17.95 2.89
N TYR A 274 24.27 18.84 1.97
CA TYR A 274 25.20 19.41 1.01
C TYR A 274 25.05 20.94 0.97
N GLY A 275 25.81 21.68 1.78
CA GLY A 275 25.69 23.14 1.89
C GLY A 275 24.39 23.61 2.56
N ALA A 276 24.02 22.99 3.69
CA ALA A 276 22.86 23.39 4.49
C ALA A 276 23.27 23.90 5.87
N ILE A 277 22.46 24.77 6.47
CA ILE A 277 22.74 25.32 7.80
C ILE A 277 21.57 25.18 8.77
N ASN A 278 21.88 24.95 10.05
CA ASN A 278 20.91 24.85 11.14
C ASN A 278 19.79 23.82 10.88
N SER A 279 20.11 22.72 10.20
CA SER A 279 19.17 21.67 9.87
C SER A 279 19.29 20.49 10.83
N GLN A 280 18.19 19.77 11.03
CA GLN A 280 18.07 18.66 11.96
C GLN A 280 17.71 17.38 11.21
N ILE A 281 18.38 16.29 11.54
CA ILE A 281 18.12 14.94 11.05
C ILE A 281 17.86 14.10 12.30
N THR A 282 16.60 13.81 12.59
CA THR A 282 16.24 13.19 13.86
C THR A 282 15.19 12.11 13.77
N GLY A 283 15.28 11.06 14.59
CA GLY A 283 14.22 10.04 14.66
C GLY A 283 14.01 9.27 13.35
N ASN A 284 14.99 9.21 12.45
CA ASN A 284 14.87 8.50 11.18
C ASN A 284 15.42 7.07 11.27
N SER A 285 14.93 6.18 10.39
CA SER A 285 15.52 4.87 10.13
C SER A 285 16.22 4.88 8.77
N LEU A 286 17.54 4.83 8.77
CA LEU A 286 18.39 5.06 7.62
C LEU A 286 19.31 3.86 7.37
N SER A 287 19.11 3.15 6.27
CA SER A 287 20.07 2.18 5.75
C SER A 287 20.48 2.57 4.33
N ASN A 288 21.69 2.20 3.95
CA ASN A 288 22.13 2.32 2.57
C ASN A 288 22.74 1.01 2.11
N ALA A 289 22.60 0.74 0.81
CA ALA A 289 23.22 -0.40 0.17
C ALA A 289 24.58 -0.07 -0.49
N GLY A 290 24.92 1.22 -0.56
CA GLY A 290 26.08 1.76 -1.27
C GLY A 290 27.34 1.92 -0.42
N LYS A 291 28.51 1.92 -1.07
CA LYS A 291 29.85 2.10 -0.46
C LYS A 291 30.11 3.48 0.19
N GLN A 292 29.13 4.37 0.21
CA GLN A 292 29.22 5.70 0.82
C GLN A 292 28.64 5.70 2.24
N SER A 293 28.71 6.83 2.94
CA SER A 293 28.14 6.93 4.29
C SER A 293 26.61 6.98 4.29
N VAL A 294 25.98 6.46 5.35
CA VAL A 294 24.52 6.53 5.52
C VAL A 294 24.07 7.99 5.56
N VAL A 295 24.73 8.80 6.39
CA VAL A 295 24.57 10.25 6.44
C VAL A 295 25.85 10.91 5.95
N ASN A 296 25.73 11.87 5.03
CA ASN A 296 26.84 12.73 4.62
C ASN A 296 26.54 14.19 4.98
N VAL A 297 27.53 14.90 5.50
CA VAL A 297 27.47 16.33 5.78
C VAL A 297 28.70 17.01 5.18
N SER A 298 28.54 17.63 4.02
CA SER A 298 29.68 18.19 3.27
C SER A 298 29.41 19.60 2.71
N THR A 299 30.39 20.12 1.97
CA THR A 299 30.33 21.45 1.32
C THR A 299 29.79 21.27 -0.08
N ASP A 300 28.86 22.12 -0.49
CA ASP A 300 28.29 22.04 -1.83
C ASP A 300 29.30 22.38 -2.95
N ASN A 301 28.89 22.18 -4.20
CA ASN A 301 29.72 22.47 -5.38
C ASN A 301 30.05 23.96 -5.55
N LEU A 302 29.34 24.86 -4.86
CA LEU A 302 29.57 26.29 -4.89
C LEU A 302 30.43 26.78 -3.70
N GLY A 303 30.86 25.87 -2.82
CA GLY A 303 31.68 26.20 -1.66
C GLY A 303 30.88 26.55 -0.40
N TYR A 304 29.55 26.43 -0.41
CA TYR A 304 28.73 26.61 0.78
C TYR A 304 28.92 25.46 1.75
N VAL A 305 29.43 25.79 2.93
CA VAL A 305 29.79 24.80 3.95
C VAL A 305 28.56 24.47 4.78
N SER A 306 28.25 23.18 4.93
CA SER A 306 27.23 22.79 5.89
C SER A 306 27.65 23.15 7.31
N GLN A 307 26.74 23.72 8.11
CA GLN A 307 27.05 24.20 9.46
C GLN A 307 25.86 24.08 10.41
N GLY A 308 26.12 23.70 11.66
CA GLY A 308 25.04 23.63 12.65
C GLY A 308 24.08 22.48 12.39
N ILE A 309 24.56 21.41 11.74
CA ILE A 309 23.74 20.23 11.47
C ILE A 309 23.60 19.42 12.76
N GLN A 310 22.38 19.07 13.13
CA GLN A 310 22.10 18.19 14.25
C GLN A 310 21.65 16.84 13.70
N ILE A 311 22.26 15.76 14.21
CA ILE A 311 21.94 14.40 13.79
C ILE A 311 21.61 13.64 15.08
N THR A 312 20.35 13.47 15.45
CA THR A 312 20.01 12.92 16.78
C THR A 312 19.04 11.76 16.67
N ASP A 313 19.11 10.79 17.58
CA ASP A 313 18.08 9.76 17.72
C ASP A 313 17.72 8.99 16.43
N ASN A 314 18.66 8.86 15.48
CA ASN A 314 18.45 8.08 14.26
C ASN A 314 18.93 6.64 14.45
N ILE A 315 18.28 5.72 13.74
CA ILE A 315 18.74 4.34 13.56
C ILE A 315 19.49 4.29 12.22
N VAL A 316 20.79 3.99 12.24
CA VAL A 316 21.65 4.01 11.04
C VAL A 316 22.37 2.68 10.84
N SER A 317 22.57 2.21 9.61
CA SER A 317 23.45 1.06 9.38
C SER A 317 24.91 1.39 9.72
N LYS A 318 25.65 0.42 10.29
CA LYS A 318 27.02 0.57 10.85
C LYS A 318 28.05 0.93 9.78
N THR A 319 27.78 0.59 8.52
CA THR A 319 28.72 0.80 7.42
C THR A 319 28.93 2.29 7.19
N SER A 320 30.09 2.81 7.60
CA SER A 320 30.48 4.23 7.47
C SER A 320 29.34 5.21 7.77
N TRP A 321 28.61 5.03 8.87
CA TRP A 321 27.31 5.69 9.07
C TRP A 321 27.30 7.22 8.94
N LEU A 322 28.41 7.90 9.21
CA LEU A 322 28.54 9.36 9.07
C LEU A 322 29.86 9.77 8.42
N THR A 323 29.76 10.54 7.33
CA THR A 323 30.84 11.41 6.85
C THR A 323 30.49 12.85 7.15
N SER A 324 31.40 13.60 7.77
CA SER A 324 31.18 15.03 8.00
C SER A 324 32.43 15.87 7.81
N LYS A 325 32.26 17.09 7.29
CA LYS A 325 33.33 18.10 7.31
C LYS A 325 33.57 18.61 8.74
N PRO A 326 34.81 18.95 9.14
CA PRO A 326 35.06 19.52 10.47
C PRO A 326 34.14 20.71 10.79
N ASN A 327 33.59 20.71 12.01
CA ASN A 327 32.69 21.75 12.54
C ASN A 327 31.34 21.91 11.82
N SER A 328 31.00 21.01 10.88
CA SER A 328 29.70 21.06 10.20
C SER A 328 28.55 20.52 11.05
N VAL A 329 28.85 19.52 11.89
CA VAL A 329 27.90 18.89 12.81
C VAL A 329 28.05 19.53 14.19
N SER A 330 26.92 19.96 14.77
CA SER A 330 26.83 20.62 16.07
C SER A 330 26.21 19.75 17.18
N GLY A 331 25.65 18.59 16.82
CA GLY A 331 25.16 17.56 17.74
C GLY A 331 24.98 16.23 17.02
N ASN A 332 25.38 15.12 17.66
CA ASN A 332 25.26 13.78 17.11
C ASN A 332 24.87 12.66 18.12
N SER A 333 24.21 13.03 19.23
CA SER A 333 23.87 12.11 20.33
C SER A 333 22.63 11.26 20.05
N GLY A 334 22.52 10.11 20.72
CA GLY A 334 21.31 9.27 20.67
C GLY A 334 21.15 8.42 19.41
N ASN A 335 22.04 8.57 18.40
CA ASN A 335 22.00 7.72 17.21
C ASN A 335 22.45 6.29 17.53
N THR A 336 21.69 5.32 17.01
CA THR A 336 21.96 3.89 17.14
C THR A 336 22.52 3.34 15.83
N THR A 337 23.68 2.69 15.89
CA THR A 337 24.30 2.04 14.72
C THR A 337 23.98 0.53 14.70
N THR A 338 23.45 0.01 13.59
CA THR A 338 22.97 -1.38 13.42
C THR A 338 23.85 -2.15 12.43
N GLY A 339 24.06 -3.47 12.54
CA GLY A 339 24.75 -4.21 11.45
C GLY A 339 24.93 -5.71 11.71
N SER A 340 25.04 -6.56 10.67
CA SER A 340 25.63 -6.20 9.35
C SER A 340 24.75 -6.33 8.09
N PHE A 341 25.09 -5.43 7.16
CA PHE A 341 24.78 -5.36 5.72
C PHE A 341 26.00 -5.93 4.92
N ASP A 342 25.74 -6.90 4.02
CA ASP A 342 26.54 -7.82 3.13
C ASP A 342 28.03 -8.23 3.47
N PRO A 343 28.34 -9.53 3.72
CA PRO A 343 29.67 -10.08 4.05
C PRO A 343 30.81 -9.99 3.02
N ASN A 344 30.58 -9.72 1.73
CA ASN A 344 31.63 -9.91 0.71
C ASN A 344 32.31 -8.63 0.18
N SER A 345 31.98 -7.45 0.71
CA SER A 345 32.36 -6.18 0.06
C SER A 345 33.28 -5.23 0.85
N VAL A 346 33.96 -5.72 1.90
CA VAL A 346 35.04 -4.96 2.56
C VAL A 346 36.32 -4.95 1.71
N GLY A 347 36.58 -3.83 1.04
CA GLY A 347 37.90 -3.49 0.53
C GLY A 347 38.79 -2.95 1.68
N PRO A 348 40.07 -3.35 1.77
CA PRO A 348 40.89 -3.14 2.96
C PRO A 348 41.45 -1.71 2.99
N SER A 349 40.73 -0.74 3.54
CA SER A 349 41.25 0.52 4.12
C SER A 349 40.12 1.48 4.51
N ALA A 350 39.77 1.56 5.81
CA ALA A 350 39.20 2.77 6.44
C ALA A 350 39.11 2.61 7.97
N LEU A 351 40.27 2.45 8.63
CA LEU A 351 40.46 2.87 10.02
C LEU A 351 41.23 4.20 9.97
N VAL A 352 40.66 5.29 10.48
CA VAL A 352 41.40 6.29 11.26
C VAL A 352 40.46 6.90 12.31
N GLU A 353 40.87 6.75 13.56
CA GLU A 353 40.30 7.28 14.80
C GLU A 353 41.22 8.41 15.34
N THR A 354 40.71 9.35 16.15
CA THR A 354 41.37 10.04 17.32
C THR A 354 40.37 11.07 17.90
N VAL A 355 39.65 10.88 19.02
CA VAL A 355 39.93 10.76 20.48
C VAL A 355 40.19 12.09 21.24
N THR A 356 39.41 12.38 22.30
CA THR A 356 39.94 12.78 23.64
C THR A 356 39.01 12.32 24.80
N LYS A 357 39.64 12.11 25.96
CA LYS A 357 39.31 11.28 27.16
C LYS A 357 37.99 11.55 27.94
N PRO A 358 37.53 10.58 28.77
CA PRO A 358 36.36 10.71 29.63
C PRO A 358 36.65 11.48 30.93
N VAL A 359 35.71 12.33 31.34
CA VAL A 359 35.69 12.99 32.65
C VAL A 359 34.88 12.12 33.62
N THR A 360 35.50 11.76 34.74
CA THR A 360 34.93 10.99 35.85
C THR A 360 33.86 11.81 36.61
N PRO A 361 32.67 11.26 36.91
CA PRO A 361 31.76 11.85 37.88
C PRO A 361 32.23 11.55 39.32
N PRO A 362 31.99 12.46 40.30
CA PRO A 362 32.36 12.23 41.69
C PRO A 362 31.50 11.14 42.35
N ALA A 363 32.10 10.42 43.29
CA ALA A 363 31.52 9.31 44.04
C ALA A 363 30.32 9.74 44.90
N SER A 364 29.26 8.92 44.88
CA SER A 364 28.19 8.95 45.88
C SER A 364 28.25 7.69 46.74
N THR A 365 28.38 7.89 48.05
CA THR A 365 28.52 6.88 49.09
C THR A 365 27.15 6.33 49.52
N THR A 366 26.92 5.02 49.29
CA THR A 366 26.21 3.98 50.10
C THR A 366 24.95 4.30 50.95
N PRO A 367 24.04 3.33 51.28
CA PRO A 367 24.09 1.88 51.04
C PRO A 367 22.79 1.21 50.52
N VAL A 368 22.98 -0.05 50.15
CA VAL A 368 22.02 -1.12 49.81
C VAL A 368 20.93 -1.34 50.86
N VAL A 369 19.67 -1.49 50.41
CA VAL A 369 18.65 -2.37 51.03
C VAL A 369 17.79 -2.98 49.91
N THR A 370 17.69 -4.31 49.86
CA THR A 370 16.66 -5.09 49.16
C THR A 370 15.81 -5.84 50.20
N PRO A 371 14.64 -6.43 49.86
CA PRO A 371 13.33 -5.82 49.64
C PRO A 371 12.28 -6.31 50.68
N PRO A 372 11.00 -5.91 50.60
CA PRO A 372 10.03 -6.96 50.25
C PRO A 372 8.92 -6.54 49.27
N THR A 373 8.54 -7.59 48.54
CA THR A 373 7.41 -7.90 47.65
C THR A 373 6.10 -7.11 47.72
N SER A 374 5.60 -6.89 46.50
CA SER A 374 4.20 -6.98 46.02
C SER A 374 3.26 -5.79 46.27
N GLY A 375 2.85 -5.16 45.16
CA GLY A 375 1.46 -4.73 44.98
C GLY A 375 1.21 -3.25 44.70
N ILE A 376 0.97 -2.94 43.41
CA ILE A 376 0.20 -1.81 42.82
C ILE A 376 0.86 -0.39 42.79
N PRO A 377 0.45 0.52 41.86
CA PRO A 377 1.28 1.05 40.77
C PRO A 377 1.60 2.56 40.94
N ILE A 378 2.76 3.04 40.45
CA ILE A 378 3.05 4.48 40.45
C ILE A 378 3.62 4.93 39.09
N LYS A 379 2.72 5.42 38.25
CA LYS A 379 2.74 6.72 37.56
C LYS A 379 4.11 7.40 37.43
N GLY A 380 4.76 7.23 36.28
CA GLY A 380 5.78 8.14 35.76
C GLY A 380 5.11 9.32 35.06
N LEU A 381 5.32 10.54 35.56
CA LEU A 381 4.82 11.78 34.98
C LEU A 381 5.51 12.12 33.65
N LEU A 382 4.72 12.38 32.62
CA LEU A 382 4.62 13.68 31.96
C LEU A 382 3.17 13.82 31.45
N GLY A 383 2.31 14.40 32.28
CA GLY A 383 0.92 14.69 31.94
C GLY A 383 0.64 16.16 32.17
N ASP A 384 0.83 16.96 31.12
CA ASP A 384 -0.08 18.05 30.79
C ASP A 384 0.14 18.42 29.31
N TRP A 385 -0.71 17.89 28.42
CA TRP A 385 -0.83 18.38 27.05
C TRP A 385 -2.28 18.24 26.61
N THR A 386 -3.06 19.31 26.81
CA THR A 386 -4.03 19.70 25.79
C THR A 386 -3.32 20.65 24.83
N GLU A 387 -3.05 20.21 23.60
CA GLU A 387 -3.11 21.08 22.40
C GLU A 387 -3.00 20.26 21.10
N SER A 388 -4.07 20.36 20.30
CA SER A 388 -4.16 20.41 18.83
C SER A 388 -2.85 20.32 18.02
N GLY A 389 -2.75 19.34 17.10
CA GLY A 389 -2.06 19.59 15.81
C GLY A 389 -1.45 18.41 15.04
N SER A 390 -0.91 17.39 15.71
CA SER A 390 -0.37 16.18 15.04
C SER A 390 -1.00 14.94 15.63
N THR A 391 -1.61 14.11 14.79
CA THR A 391 -2.15 12.80 15.16
C THR A 391 -1.09 11.70 15.08
N THR A 392 0.14 12.01 14.62
CA THR A 392 1.31 11.11 14.63
C THR A 392 2.29 11.55 15.72
N LYS A 393 2.77 10.60 16.51
CA LYS A 393 3.60 10.77 17.70
C LYS A 393 4.62 9.64 17.82
N VAL A 394 5.75 9.95 18.46
CA VAL A 394 6.76 8.96 18.84
C VAL A 394 6.65 8.67 20.33
N PHE A 395 6.45 7.41 20.69
CA PHE A 395 6.44 6.91 22.06
C PHE A 395 7.66 6.02 22.27
N LYS A 396 8.37 6.20 23.39
CA LYS A 396 9.54 5.40 23.74
C LYS A 396 9.44 4.93 25.19
N GLY A 397 9.48 3.63 25.38
CA GLY A 397 9.66 2.97 26.67
C GLY A 397 11.11 3.04 27.12
N GLY A 398 11.31 2.80 28.41
CA GLY A 398 12.60 2.81 29.06
C GLY A 398 13.14 1.40 29.24
N SER A 399 13.74 1.16 30.40
CA SER A 399 14.02 -0.19 30.87
C SER A 399 12.91 -0.63 31.83
N GLY A 400 12.39 -1.84 31.69
CA GLY A 400 11.34 -2.38 32.56
C GLY A 400 10.16 -2.91 31.77
N ALA A 401 9.01 -3.04 32.42
CA ALA A 401 7.76 -3.36 31.74
C ALA A 401 6.94 -2.07 31.64
N ASP A 402 6.88 -1.49 30.45
CA ASP A 402 6.20 -0.25 30.15
C ASP A 402 4.81 -0.48 29.54
N THR A 403 3.95 0.53 29.61
CA THR A 403 2.66 0.54 28.90
C THR A 403 2.58 1.82 28.11
N LEU A 404 2.64 1.69 26.78
CA LEU A 404 2.64 2.77 25.82
C LEU A 404 1.31 2.78 25.09
N LYS A 405 0.68 3.96 25.05
CA LYS A 405 -0.58 4.16 24.35
C LYS A 405 -0.49 5.35 23.41
N GLY A 406 -0.59 5.05 22.13
CA GLY A 406 -0.72 5.95 21.01
C GLY A 406 -2.06 6.69 20.99
N THR A 407 -2.26 7.36 19.87
CA THR A 407 -3.29 8.32 19.59
C THR A 407 -4.24 7.78 18.52
N ALA A 408 -4.58 8.56 17.51
CA ALA A 408 -5.52 8.16 16.47
C ALA A 408 -4.96 8.47 15.06
N GLY A 409 -3.66 8.70 14.96
CA GLY A 409 -2.94 8.69 13.69
C GLY A 409 -1.66 7.88 13.84
N ASN A 410 -0.95 7.78 12.72
CA ASN A 410 0.17 6.87 12.49
C ASN A 410 1.32 7.12 13.46
N ASP A 411 1.39 6.39 14.56
CA ASP A 411 2.33 6.56 15.66
C ASP A 411 3.52 5.60 15.56
N HIS A 412 4.68 6.02 16.05
CA HIS A 412 5.86 5.17 16.20
C HIS A 412 6.06 4.83 17.67
N ILE A 413 5.90 3.57 18.05
CA ILE A 413 5.88 3.12 19.44
C ILE A 413 7.02 2.15 19.66
N ASP A 414 8.04 2.58 20.39
CA ASP A 414 9.21 1.77 20.75
C ASP A 414 9.09 1.31 22.21
N GLY A 415 8.97 0.01 22.44
CA GLY A 415 8.84 -0.58 23.79
C GLY A 415 10.08 -0.34 24.64
N GLY A 416 11.25 -0.17 24.04
CA GLY A 416 12.50 -0.13 24.78
C GLY A 416 12.93 -1.53 25.25
N ALA A 417 13.40 -1.63 26.48
CA ALA A 417 13.95 -2.87 27.01
C ALA A 417 13.07 -3.45 28.12
N GLY A 418 12.41 -4.56 27.85
CA GLY A 418 11.85 -5.43 28.88
C GLY A 418 10.64 -6.19 28.37
N ALA A 419 9.48 -6.04 29.01
CA ALA A 419 8.26 -6.74 28.59
C ALA A 419 7.13 -5.71 28.54
N ASP A 420 6.98 -5.11 27.37
CA ASP A 420 6.25 -3.86 27.20
C ASP A 420 4.86 -4.11 26.59
N THR A 421 3.87 -3.28 26.92
CA THR A 421 2.55 -3.32 26.29
C THR A 421 2.36 -2.08 25.45
N MET A 422 2.12 -2.24 24.16
CA MET A 422 2.03 -1.16 23.19
C MET A 422 0.67 -1.20 22.50
N GLN A 423 -0.01 -0.05 22.43
CA GLN A 423 -1.26 0.13 21.70
C GLN A 423 -1.19 1.43 20.92
N GLY A 424 -1.39 1.41 19.61
CA GLY A 424 -1.27 2.53 18.69
C GLY A 424 -2.56 3.29 18.55
N GLY A 425 -3.65 2.56 18.38
CA GLY A 425 -4.97 3.15 18.20
C GLY A 425 -5.29 3.22 16.72
N LYS A 426 -5.99 4.25 16.26
CA LYS A 426 -6.29 4.40 14.83
C LYS A 426 -5.09 4.97 14.09
N GLY A 427 -5.01 4.71 12.79
CA GLY A 427 -3.88 5.11 11.95
C GLY A 427 -2.99 3.93 11.64
N ASP A 428 -2.10 4.09 10.67
CA ASP A 428 -1.14 3.07 10.29
C ASP A 428 0.10 3.21 11.20
N ASP A 429 0.14 2.43 12.27
CA ASP A 429 1.10 2.55 13.36
C ASP A 429 2.32 1.64 13.16
N THR A 430 3.46 2.03 13.75
CA THR A 430 4.71 1.26 13.72
C THR A 430 5.19 0.93 15.12
N TYR A 431 5.34 -0.36 15.40
CA TYR A 431 5.80 -0.88 16.69
C TYR A 431 7.24 -1.37 16.61
N VAL A 432 8.10 -0.93 17.52
CA VAL A 432 9.44 -1.49 17.70
C VAL A 432 9.39 -2.52 18.83
N VAL A 433 9.49 -3.79 18.45
CA VAL A 433 9.43 -4.94 19.36
C VAL A 433 10.86 -5.37 19.66
N GLY A 434 11.31 -5.05 20.87
CA GLY A 434 12.66 -5.35 21.37
C GLY A 434 12.75 -6.71 22.07
N SER A 435 11.62 -7.24 22.52
CA SER A 435 11.52 -8.45 23.33
C SER A 435 10.34 -9.30 22.90
N ARG A 436 10.51 -10.61 22.91
CA ARG A 436 9.43 -11.58 22.64
C ARG A 436 8.30 -11.56 23.66
N PHE A 437 8.50 -10.86 24.78
CA PHE A 437 7.49 -10.66 25.81
C PHE A 437 6.71 -9.36 25.63
N ASP A 438 7.04 -8.56 24.62
CA ASP A 438 6.27 -7.36 24.30
C ASP A 438 4.92 -7.76 23.69
N VAL A 439 3.89 -7.02 24.07
CA VAL A 439 2.51 -7.21 23.64
C VAL A 439 2.10 -6.00 22.81
N VAL A 440 1.92 -6.20 21.50
CA VAL A 440 1.25 -5.23 20.63
C VAL A 440 -0.25 -5.50 20.64
N ILE A 441 -1.06 -4.46 20.83
CA ILE A 441 -2.52 -4.52 20.90
C ILE A 441 -3.10 -3.70 19.76
N GLU A 442 -3.59 -4.41 18.73
CA GLU A 442 -4.34 -3.83 17.62
C GLU A 442 -5.82 -4.27 17.62
N LYS A 443 -6.68 -3.43 17.03
CA LYS A 443 -8.10 -3.76 16.85
C LYS A 443 -8.49 -3.75 15.37
N PRO A 444 -9.55 -4.49 15.01
CA PRO A 444 -10.04 -4.53 13.64
C PRO A 444 -10.36 -3.13 13.09
N GLY A 445 -9.79 -2.81 11.92
CA GLY A 445 -10.08 -1.58 11.17
C GLY A 445 -9.52 -0.30 11.80
N GLU A 446 -8.50 -0.40 12.65
CA GLU A 446 -7.79 0.75 13.19
C GLU A 446 -6.68 1.27 12.25
N GLY A 447 -6.08 0.45 11.38
CA GLY A 447 -5.09 0.88 10.40
C GLY A 447 -4.52 -0.28 9.58
N ILE A 448 -3.42 -0.03 8.88
CA ILE A 448 -2.47 -1.04 8.40
C ILE A 448 -1.18 -0.90 9.21
N ASP A 449 -0.92 -1.84 10.10
CA ASP A 449 0.09 -1.68 11.14
C ASP A 449 1.36 -2.48 10.86
N THR A 450 2.50 -2.01 11.37
CA THR A 450 3.82 -2.60 11.08
C THR A 450 4.61 -2.88 12.35
N ILE A 451 5.13 -4.10 12.47
CA ILE A 451 6.11 -4.48 13.50
C ILE A 451 7.53 -4.45 12.96
N LEU A 452 8.43 -3.77 13.67
CA LEU A 452 9.88 -3.83 13.50
C LEU A 452 10.47 -4.75 14.59
N LEU A 453 10.78 -5.99 14.23
CA LEU A 453 11.18 -7.04 15.18
C LEU A 453 12.69 -7.09 15.42
N TRP A 454 13.13 -6.88 16.65
CA TRP A 454 14.53 -6.99 17.08
C TRP A 454 14.84 -8.21 17.95
N ASP A 455 13.83 -8.95 18.42
CA ASP A 455 14.02 -10.24 19.09
C ASP A 455 14.23 -11.38 18.06
N LYS A 456 14.72 -12.52 18.53
CA LYS A 456 14.91 -13.77 17.80
C LYS A 456 13.63 -14.60 17.68
N SER A 457 12.55 -14.22 18.34
CA SER A 457 11.27 -14.90 18.18
C SER A 457 10.10 -13.97 18.48
N TYR A 458 9.03 -14.06 17.70
CA TYR A 458 7.81 -13.31 17.98
C TYR A 458 6.60 -13.99 17.36
N THR A 459 5.45 -13.86 18.02
CA THR A 459 4.15 -14.22 17.45
C THR A 459 3.46 -12.94 17.06
N ILE A 460 3.06 -12.82 15.80
CA ILE A 460 2.34 -11.65 15.31
C ILE A 460 0.99 -11.59 16.05
N PRO A 461 0.61 -10.45 16.64
CA PRO A 461 -0.71 -10.30 17.26
C PRO A 461 -1.81 -10.20 16.20
N ALA A 462 -3.05 -10.47 16.58
CA ALA A 462 -4.18 -10.32 15.68
C ALA A 462 -4.33 -8.87 15.19
N ASN A 463 -4.79 -8.70 13.95
CA ASN A 463 -5.00 -7.42 13.26
C ASN A 463 -3.71 -6.61 13.04
N VAL A 464 -2.55 -7.27 12.98
CA VAL A 464 -1.31 -6.66 12.51
C VAL A 464 -1.01 -7.25 11.14
N GLU A 465 -0.86 -6.38 10.13
CA GLU A 465 -0.72 -6.80 8.73
C GLU A 465 0.72 -6.96 8.28
N ASN A 466 1.68 -6.25 8.91
CA ASN A 466 3.07 -6.24 8.44
C ASN A 466 4.08 -6.54 9.55
N LEU A 467 5.13 -7.29 9.21
CA LEU A 467 6.30 -7.46 10.08
C LEU A 467 7.60 -7.44 9.28
N ILE A 468 8.58 -6.71 9.79
CA ILE A 468 9.93 -6.62 9.25
C ILE A 468 10.92 -7.11 10.30
N ILE A 469 11.68 -8.17 9.98
CA ILE A 469 12.72 -8.69 10.86
C ILE A 469 13.94 -7.76 10.78
N LYS A 470 14.32 -7.15 11.91
CA LYS A 470 15.46 -6.22 12.03
C LYS A 470 16.67 -6.83 12.72
N THR A 471 16.48 -7.91 13.49
CA THR A 471 17.61 -8.63 14.11
C THR A 471 18.53 -9.23 13.05
N SER A 472 19.84 -9.24 13.35
CA SER A 472 20.84 -9.84 12.46
C SER A 472 21.16 -11.30 12.78
N ALA A 473 20.54 -11.85 13.83
CA ALA A 473 20.79 -13.21 14.30
C ALA A 473 19.90 -14.26 13.62
N GLY A 474 18.94 -13.82 12.82
CA GLY A 474 17.75 -14.59 12.44
C GLY A 474 16.66 -14.52 13.51
N ALA A 475 15.40 -14.65 13.10
CA ALA A 475 14.25 -14.73 13.98
C ALA A 475 13.28 -15.85 13.59
N THR A 476 12.58 -16.38 14.59
CA THR A 476 11.41 -17.24 14.40
C THR A 476 10.14 -16.41 14.52
N VAL A 477 9.48 -16.14 13.40
CA VAL A 477 8.20 -15.42 13.33
C VAL A 477 7.08 -16.43 13.24
N ILE A 478 6.12 -16.34 14.16
CA ILE A 478 4.91 -17.18 14.17
C ILE A 478 3.76 -16.30 13.66
N ASP A 479 3.12 -16.78 12.61
CA ASP A 479 2.02 -16.10 11.93
C ASP A 479 0.75 -15.97 12.80
N ASN A 480 -0.13 -15.01 12.47
CA ASN A 480 -1.36 -14.72 13.22
C ASN A 480 -2.64 -15.31 12.63
N GLY A 481 -2.59 -16.04 11.51
CA GLY A 481 -3.77 -16.60 10.87
C GLY A 481 -4.47 -15.65 9.89
N MET A 482 -3.84 -14.54 9.50
CA MET A 482 -4.38 -13.52 8.60
C MET A 482 -3.39 -13.26 7.47
N ASP A 483 -3.88 -12.72 6.35
CA ASP A 483 -3.04 -12.32 5.22
C ASP A 483 -1.96 -11.31 5.67
N ASN A 484 -0.70 -11.71 5.76
CA ASN A 484 0.39 -10.86 6.26
C ASN A 484 1.46 -10.56 5.20
N MET A 485 2.07 -9.39 5.31
CA MET A 485 3.23 -8.98 4.53
C MET A 485 4.49 -8.98 5.40
N LEU A 486 5.30 -10.03 5.24
CA LEU A 486 6.49 -10.28 6.03
C LEU A 486 7.74 -9.93 5.23
N THR A 487 8.74 -9.36 5.89
CA THR A 487 10.06 -9.11 5.28
C THR A 487 11.15 -9.78 6.09
N ALA A 488 11.80 -10.77 5.49
CA ALA A 488 12.94 -11.47 6.07
C ALA A 488 14.12 -10.51 6.30
N GLY A 489 14.86 -10.80 7.37
CA GLY A 489 15.96 -9.99 7.86
C GLY A 489 17.31 -10.60 7.49
N ALA A 490 18.30 -10.37 8.34
CA ALA A 490 19.59 -11.02 8.22
C ALA A 490 19.70 -12.17 9.22
N GLY A 491 20.44 -13.21 8.84
CA GLY A 491 20.60 -14.41 9.64
C GLY A 491 19.75 -15.55 9.06
N LYS A 492 19.38 -16.51 9.91
CA LYS A 492 18.52 -17.62 9.51
C LYS A 492 17.13 -17.40 10.07
N ASP A 493 16.21 -17.00 9.22
CA ASP A 493 14.84 -16.76 9.63
C ASP A 493 14.00 -18.03 9.53
N THR A 494 13.02 -18.15 10.41
CA THR A 494 12.05 -19.24 10.40
C THR A 494 10.66 -18.65 10.47
N PHE A 495 9.87 -18.81 9.41
CA PHE A 495 8.47 -18.40 9.39
C PHE A 495 7.62 -19.62 9.69
N VAL A 496 6.86 -19.56 10.78
CA VAL A 496 6.04 -20.65 11.28
C VAL A 496 4.59 -20.35 10.97
N PHE A 497 3.98 -21.18 10.13
CA PHE A 497 2.57 -21.09 9.76
C PHE A 497 1.77 -22.24 10.35
N THR A 498 0.53 -21.94 10.72
CA THR A 498 -0.47 -22.90 11.20
C THR A 498 -1.57 -23.05 10.16
N ALA A 499 -2.41 -24.08 10.23
CA ALA A 499 -3.55 -24.20 9.33
C ALA A 499 -4.48 -22.96 9.43
N GLY A 500 -4.99 -22.47 8.29
CA GLY A 500 -5.79 -21.24 8.26
C GLY A 500 -4.92 -19.99 8.36
N HIS A 501 -3.71 -20.00 7.77
CA HIS A 501 -2.78 -18.88 7.86
C HIS A 501 -3.15 -17.71 6.93
N GLY A 502 -4.02 -17.93 5.94
CA GLY A 502 -4.35 -16.93 4.94
C GLY A 502 -3.30 -16.79 3.85
N ASP A 503 -3.34 -15.67 3.13
CA ASP A 503 -2.46 -15.37 2.01
C ASP A 503 -1.29 -14.48 2.42
N ASP A 504 -0.11 -15.09 2.58
CA ASP A 504 1.09 -14.44 3.07
C ASP A 504 2.08 -14.10 1.97
N LEU A 505 2.72 -12.94 2.09
CA LEU A 505 3.81 -12.49 1.22
C LEU A 505 5.09 -12.29 2.02
N ILE A 506 6.12 -13.08 1.72
CA ILE A 506 7.45 -12.95 2.32
C ILE A 506 8.44 -12.36 1.31
N ARG A 507 8.95 -11.16 1.64
CA ARG A 507 10.02 -10.50 0.90
C ARG A 507 11.39 -10.85 1.46
N ASN A 508 12.42 -10.75 0.61
CA ASN A 508 13.82 -10.99 0.94
C ASN A 508 14.16 -12.40 1.46
N PHE A 509 13.33 -13.41 1.14
CA PHE A 509 13.56 -14.78 1.57
C PHE A 509 14.84 -15.38 0.95
N GLN A 510 15.81 -15.77 1.78
CA GLN A 510 17.08 -16.35 1.37
C GLN A 510 17.06 -17.87 1.46
N VAL A 511 16.90 -18.54 0.32
CA VAL A 511 16.93 -20.00 0.22
C VAL A 511 18.16 -20.61 0.90
N GLY A 512 17.93 -21.58 1.79
CA GLY A 512 19.00 -22.30 2.51
C GLY A 512 19.57 -21.55 3.72
N GLN A 513 19.21 -20.28 3.92
CA GLN A 513 19.37 -19.59 5.20
C GLN A 513 18.04 -19.55 5.95
N ASP A 514 17.00 -19.09 5.25
CA ASP A 514 15.66 -18.95 5.77
C ASP A 514 14.85 -20.19 5.51
N THR A 515 13.87 -20.42 6.36
CA THR A 515 13.02 -21.60 6.31
C THR A 515 11.57 -21.27 6.61
N ILE A 516 10.69 -21.99 5.94
CA ILE A 516 9.28 -22.11 6.27
C ILE A 516 9.12 -23.36 7.14
N GLN A 517 8.33 -23.22 8.19
CA GLN A 517 7.92 -24.32 9.05
C GLN A 517 6.39 -24.33 9.09
N LEU A 518 5.80 -25.47 8.77
CA LEU A 518 4.36 -25.67 8.84
C LEU A 518 4.08 -26.50 10.09
N ASP A 519 3.33 -26.01 11.06
CA ASP A 519 3.32 -26.54 12.44
C ASP A 519 2.77 -27.97 12.65
N GLY A 520 2.58 -28.75 11.59
CA GLY A 520 2.11 -30.13 11.63
C GLY A 520 0.58 -30.27 11.62
N SER A 521 -0.15 -29.14 11.72
CA SER A 521 -1.57 -29.08 11.39
C SER A 521 -1.82 -29.08 9.87
N VAL A 522 -0.81 -28.70 9.08
CA VAL A 522 -0.79 -28.76 7.62
C VAL A 522 -0.44 -30.15 7.13
N ALA A 523 -1.36 -30.79 6.39
CA ALA A 523 -1.09 -32.09 5.81
C ALA A 523 -0.05 -31.96 4.68
N ALA A 524 1.05 -32.72 4.74
CA ALA A 524 2.08 -32.69 3.70
C ALA A 524 1.56 -33.00 2.28
N SER A 525 0.43 -33.71 2.18
CA SER A 525 -0.27 -34.00 0.91
C SER A 525 -1.09 -32.83 0.36
N ALA A 526 -1.40 -31.82 1.18
CA ALA A 526 -2.12 -30.62 0.79
C ALA A 526 -1.20 -29.55 0.18
N ILE A 527 0.11 -29.64 0.47
CA ILE A 527 1.09 -28.67 -0.01
C ILE A 527 1.32 -28.83 -1.50
N LYS A 528 0.99 -27.78 -2.25
CA LYS A 528 1.39 -27.61 -3.65
C LYS A 528 2.40 -26.49 -3.75
N VAL A 529 3.28 -26.56 -4.73
CA VAL A 529 4.29 -25.52 -4.94
C VAL A 529 4.31 -25.11 -6.39
N ALA A 530 4.20 -23.81 -6.62
CA ALA A 530 4.25 -23.17 -7.93
C ALA A 530 5.34 -22.11 -7.94
N GLN A 531 5.72 -21.62 -9.12
CA GLN A 531 6.67 -20.54 -9.23
C GLN A 531 6.32 -19.58 -10.35
N THR A 532 6.24 -18.29 -10.05
CA THR A 532 5.87 -17.27 -11.06
C THR A 532 6.94 -17.12 -12.13
N ALA A 533 6.57 -16.55 -13.29
CA ALA A 533 7.52 -16.19 -14.35
C ALA A 533 8.56 -15.14 -13.89
N ALA A 534 8.25 -14.39 -12.83
CA ALA A 534 9.17 -13.45 -12.18
C ALA A 534 10.17 -14.14 -11.23
N GLY A 535 9.97 -15.43 -10.94
CA GLY A 535 10.82 -16.22 -10.06
C GLY A 535 10.40 -16.18 -8.60
N ASP A 536 9.11 -15.99 -8.29
CA ASP A 536 8.59 -16.07 -6.92
C ASP A 536 8.08 -17.48 -6.64
N LEU A 537 8.42 -18.06 -5.49
CA LEU A 537 7.95 -19.39 -5.10
C LEU A 537 6.66 -19.28 -4.30
N ILE A 538 5.60 -19.93 -4.76
CA ILE A 538 4.31 -19.97 -4.08
C ILE A 538 4.15 -21.36 -3.47
N ILE A 539 3.90 -21.41 -2.16
CA ILE A 539 3.54 -22.62 -1.42
C ILE A 539 2.04 -22.50 -1.13
N LEU A 540 1.24 -23.39 -1.70
CA LEU A 540 -0.20 -23.45 -1.47
C LEU A 540 -0.48 -24.51 -0.40
N ASP A 541 -1.34 -24.18 0.56
CA ASP A 541 -1.87 -25.11 1.55
C ASP A 541 -3.41 -25.01 1.58
N GLY A 542 -4.08 -25.88 0.83
CA GLY A 542 -5.54 -25.82 0.72
C GLY A 542 -6.02 -24.52 0.06
N ALA A 543 -6.68 -23.66 0.85
CA ALA A 543 -7.17 -22.35 0.42
C ALA A 543 -6.19 -21.19 0.69
N ASP A 544 -5.13 -21.46 1.45
CA ASP A 544 -4.15 -20.47 1.91
C ASP A 544 -2.87 -20.53 1.05
N SER A 545 -2.06 -19.47 1.09
CA SER A 545 -0.82 -19.41 0.32
C SER A 545 0.32 -18.67 1.02
N ILE A 546 1.55 -19.08 0.74
CA ILE A 546 2.77 -18.36 1.14
C ILE A 546 3.55 -18.06 -0.14
N THR A 547 3.70 -16.78 -0.45
CA THR A 547 4.46 -16.30 -1.61
C THR A 547 5.83 -15.80 -1.17
N LEU A 548 6.90 -16.38 -1.70
CA LEU A 548 8.28 -15.99 -1.44
C LEU A 548 8.84 -15.26 -2.66
N THR A 549 9.11 -13.96 -2.55
CA THR A 549 9.62 -13.20 -3.69
C THR A 549 11.11 -13.44 -3.94
N GLY A 550 11.52 -13.57 -5.20
CA GLY A 550 12.94 -13.65 -5.58
C GLY A 550 13.63 -15.01 -5.34
N VAL A 551 12.85 -16.08 -5.21
CA VAL A 551 13.35 -17.45 -5.02
C VAL A 551 13.56 -18.16 -6.37
N ALA A 552 14.82 -18.42 -6.74
CA ALA A 552 15.16 -18.97 -8.06
C ALA A 552 14.49 -20.31 -8.42
N ALA A 553 14.27 -20.54 -9.72
CA ALA A 553 13.56 -21.71 -10.26
C ALA A 553 14.19 -23.08 -10.10
N THR A 554 15.46 -23.08 -9.72
CA THR A 554 16.22 -24.29 -9.46
C THR A 554 16.30 -24.64 -7.98
N THR A 555 15.63 -23.85 -7.11
CA THR A 555 15.61 -24.06 -5.66
C THR A 555 14.97 -25.40 -5.34
N SER A 556 15.50 -26.13 -4.35
CA SER A 556 14.86 -27.33 -3.83
C SER A 556 13.83 -26.96 -2.75
N LEU A 557 12.64 -27.57 -2.77
CA LEU A 557 11.67 -27.36 -1.70
C LEU A 557 12.22 -27.77 -0.32
N ALA A 558 13.15 -28.73 -0.30
CA ALA A 558 13.83 -29.15 0.93
C ALA A 558 14.74 -28.08 1.55
N SER A 559 15.16 -27.07 0.77
CA SER A 559 15.92 -25.91 1.27
C SER A 559 15.03 -24.72 1.66
N VAL A 560 13.70 -24.89 1.53
CA VAL A 560 12.71 -23.87 1.87
C VAL A 560 11.88 -24.34 3.06
N ILE A 561 11.26 -25.53 3.00
CA ILE A 561 10.41 -26.06 4.07
C ILE A 561 11.20 -27.06 4.92
N SER A 562 11.42 -26.74 6.19
CA SER A 562 12.35 -27.46 7.06
C SER A 562 11.79 -28.77 7.63
N ASN A 563 10.47 -28.92 7.73
CA ASN A 563 9.82 -30.02 8.45
C ASN A 563 8.90 -30.92 7.58
N LEU A 564 9.04 -30.90 6.26
CA LEU A 564 8.35 -31.84 5.36
C LEU A 564 9.04 -33.23 5.29
N PRO A 565 8.30 -34.35 5.44
CA PRO A 565 8.85 -35.69 5.23
C PRO A 565 9.41 -35.85 3.82
N VAL A 566 10.61 -36.43 3.69
CA VAL A 566 11.33 -36.56 2.40
C VAL A 566 10.53 -37.35 1.33
N SER A 567 9.62 -38.22 1.75
CA SER A 567 8.73 -39.00 0.88
C SER A 567 7.47 -38.25 0.39
N ALA A 568 7.27 -37.01 0.83
CA ALA A 568 6.08 -36.19 0.53
C ALA A 568 6.44 -34.88 -0.20
N LYS A 569 7.62 -34.79 -0.83
CA LYS A 569 8.10 -33.57 -1.47
C LYS A 569 7.68 -33.54 -2.96
N PRO A 570 6.63 -32.79 -3.36
CA PRO A 570 6.30 -32.62 -4.77
C PRO A 570 7.48 -31.98 -5.51
N ALA A 571 7.67 -32.33 -6.78
CA ALA A 571 8.63 -31.64 -7.64
C ALA A 571 8.15 -30.20 -7.85
N ILE A 572 9.07 -29.24 -7.84
CA ILE A 572 8.76 -27.85 -8.18
C ILE A 572 8.44 -27.80 -9.66
N SER A 573 7.18 -27.51 -9.99
CA SER A 573 6.77 -27.23 -11.36
C SER A 573 7.13 -25.78 -11.67
N VAL A 574 8.09 -25.59 -12.58
CA VAL A 574 8.38 -24.27 -13.17
C VAL A 574 7.19 -23.89 -14.05
N VAL A 575 6.53 -22.76 -13.76
CA VAL A 575 5.44 -22.25 -14.60
C VAL A 575 5.99 -21.92 -15.98
N GLY A 576 5.45 -22.57 -17.01
CA GLY A 576 5.89 -22.42 -18.40
C GLY A 576 5.92 -23.69 -19.25
N ALA A 577 5.61 -24.87 -18.70
CA ALA A 577 5.34 -26.06 -19.51
C ALA A 577 4.21 -26.92 -18.90
N GLN A 578 2.98 -26.61 -19.29
CA GLN A 578 1.70 -27.31 -19.03
C GLN A 578 1.12 -27.17 -17.60
N GLY A 579 0.21 -26.21 -17.46
CA GLY A 579 -0.57 -25.88 -16.24
C GLY A 579 -0.27 -24.43 -15.82
N ASP A 580 -1.15 -23.49 -16.12
CA ASP A 580 -0.87 -22.05 -16.11
C ASP A 580 -1.45 -21.35 -14.86
N TRP A 581 -0.58 -20.81 -13.99
CA TRP A 581 -0.93 -19.73 -13.04
C TRP A 581 -0.82 -18.38 -13.77
N LYS A 582 -1.92 -17.61 -13.81
CA LYS A 582 -1.97 -16.25 -14.36
C LYS A 582 -2.44 -15.30 -13.27
N ASP A 583 -1.53 -14.48 -12.76
CA ASP A 583 -1.84 -13.35 -11.89
C ASP A 583 -2.05 -12.08 -12.74
N GLY A 584 -3.09 -11.32 -12.41
CA GLY A 584 -3.38 -10.04 -13.02
C GLY A 584 -3.49 -8.96 -11.95
N GLY A 585 -2.63 -7.95 -12.01
CA GLY A 585 -2.83 -6.74 -11.21
C GLY A 585 -4.18 -6.03 -11.48
N ALA A 586 -4.44 -4.96 -10.71
CA ALA A 586 -5.71 -4.24 -10.45
C ALA A 586 -6.57 -3.69 -11.64
N THR A 587 -6.86 -4.50 -12.67
CA THR A 587 -7.85 -4.14 -13.72
C THR A 587 -8.58 -5.39 -14.19
N THR A 588 -9.87 -5.26 -14.55
CA THR A 588 -10.66 -6.26 -15.29
C THR A 588 -9.84 -6.95 -16.38
N LYS A 589 -9.68 -8.26 -16.26
CA LYS A 589 -8.90 -9.13 -17.15
C LYS A 589 -9.64 -10.42 -17.46
N ALA A 590 -9.32 -10.97 -18.63
CA ALA A 590 -9.71 -12.32 -19.00
C ALA A 590 -8.56 -13.29 -18.66
N PHE A 591 -8.80 -14.20 -17.73
CA PHE A 591 -7.93 -15.29 -17.34
C PHE A 591 -8.43 -16.57 -18.00
N LYS A 592 -7.50 -17.42 -18.46
CA LYS A 592 -7.84 -18.69 -19.09
C LYS A 592 -6.80 -19.75 -18.77
N GLY A 593 -7.21 -20.82 -18.11
CA GLY A 593 -6.47 -22.04 -17.86
C GLY A 593 -6.29 -22.86 -19.13
N GLY A 594 -5.38 -23.81 -19.03
CA GLY A 594 -4.95 -24.69 -20.11
C GLY A 594 -5.59 -26.07 -20.00
N ASN A 595 -4.75 -27.09 -20.10
CA ASN A 595 -5.13 -28.47 -19.76
C ASN A 595 -4.48 -28.82 -18.42
N GLY A 596 -5.09 -29.72 -17.65
CA GLY A 596 -4.62 -30.11 -16.32
C GLY A 596 -5.27 -29.27 -15.24
N ALA A 597 -5.00 -29.57 -13.96
CA ALA A 597 -5.55 -28.83 -12.84
C ALA A 597 -4.83 -27.48 -12.66
N ASP A 598 -5.51 -26.38 -13.00
CA ASP A 598 -5.00 -25.02 -12.94
C ASP A 598 -5.39 -24.31 -11.62
N THR A 599 -4.68 -23.24 -11.27
CA THR A 599 -5.14 -22.29 -10.25
C THR A 599 -5.04 -20.89 -10.82
N LEU A 600 -6.18 -20.20 -10.89
CA LEU A 600 -6.36 -18.89 -11.52
C LEU A 600 -6.81 -17.92 -10.43
N LYS A 601 -6.07 -16.81 -10.26
CA LYS A 601 -6.42 -15.75 -9.30
C LYS A 601 -6.66 -14.44 -10.06
N GLY A 602 -7.88 -13.94 -9.96
CA GLY A 602 -8.30 -12.64 -10.43
C GLY A 602 -7.74 -11.52 -9.57
N SER A 603 -8.17 -10.31 -9.89
CA SER A 603 -7.63 -9.04 -9.45
C SER A 603 -8.64 -8.29 -8.58
N ALA A 604 -8.42 -6.99 -8.39
CA ALA A 604 -9.52 -6.11 -7.98
C ALA A 604 -10.18 -5.55 -9.26
N GLY A 605 -11.40 -5.97 -9.56
CA GLY A 605 -12.26 -5.59 -10.67
C GLY A 605 -13.02 -6.80 -11.23
N ASN A 606 -14.10 -6.55 -11.98
CA ASN A 606 -14.95 -7.60 -12.58
C ASN A 606 -14.17 -8.43 -13.60
N ASP A 607 -13.75 -9.63 -13.24
CA ASP A 607 -12.85 -10.49 -13.98
C ASP A 607 -13.57 -11.63 -14.72
N HIS A 608 -12.97 -12.14 -15.79
CA HIS A 608 -13.49 -13.29 -16.54
C HIS A 608 -12.49 -14.45 -16.47
N ILE A 609 -12.76 -15.46 -15.65
CA ILE A 609 -11.82 -16.52 -15.30
C ILE A 609 -12.28 -17.86 -15.89
N ASP A 610 -11.62 -18.32 -16.94
CA ASP A 610 -11.92 -19.59 -17.62
C ASP A 610 -11.00 -20.71 -17.14
N GLY A 611 -11.51 -21.72 -16.44
CA GLY A 611 -10.71 -22.81 -15.88
C GLY A 611 -9.96 -23.64 -16.93
N GLY A 612 -10.50 -23.73 -18.14
CA GLY A 612 -9.95 -24.60 -19.17
C GLY A 612 -10.36 -26.06 -18.96
N ALA A 613 -9.45 -27.00 -19.22
CA ALA A 613 -9.71 -28.43 -19.15
C ALA A 613 -8.96 -29.06 -17.99
N GLY A 614 -9.63 -29.33 -16.89
CA GLY A 614 -8.93 -29.82 -15.71
C GLY A 614 -9.83 -29.94 -14.51
N HIS A 615 -9.21 -29.95 -13.33
CA HIS A 615 -9.89 -29.76 -12.05
C HIS A 615 -9.27 -28.49 -11.46
N ASP A 616 -9.85 -27.35 -11.81
CA ASP A 616 -9.20 -26.05 -11.70
C ASP A 616 -9.63 -25.36 -10.40
N THR A 617 -8.83 -24.44 -9.88
CA THR A 617 -9.22 -23.57 -8.75
C THR A 617 -9.25 -22.15 -9.26
N MET A 618 -10.37 -21.45 -9.11
CA MET A 618 -10.58 -20.12 -9.65
C MET A 618 -10.98 -19.19 -8.51
N ILE A 619 -10.17 -18.16 -8.27
CA ILE A 619 -10.31 -17.19 -7.18
C ILE A 619 -10.55 -15.83 -7.83
N GLY A 620 -11.64 -15.15 -7.52
CA GLY A 620 -12.07 -13.92 -8.22
C GLY A 620 -11.37 -12.69 -7.66
N GLY A 621 -11.53 -12.50 -6.36
CA GLY A 621 -11.10 -11.28 -5.69
C GLY A 621 -12.27 -10.30 -5.63
N LYS A 622 -11.99 -9.00 -5.51
CA LYS A 622 -13.05 -8.00 -5.42
C LYS A 622 -13.57 -7.64 -6.81
N GLY A 623 -14.86 -7.47 -6.99
CA GLY A 623 -15.50 -7.16 -8.26
C GLY A 623 -16.58 -8.17 -8.59
N ASP A 624 -17.44 -7.86 -9.56
CA ASP A 624 -18.45 -8.82 -10.04
C ASP A 624 -17.80 -9.75 -11.09
N ASP A 625 -17.36 -10.93 -10.66
CA ASP A 625 -16.54 -11.83 -11.45
C ASP A 625 -17.35 -12.87 -12.22
N THR A 626 -16.75 -13.40 -13.29
CA THR A 626 -17.36 -14.41 -14.16
C THR A 626 -16.44 -15.61 -14.37
N TYR A 627 -16.82 -16.76 -13.84
CA TYR A 627 -16.10 -18.02 -13.94
C TYR A 627 -16.58 -18.86 -15.11
N VAL A 628 -15.69 -19.48 -15.89
CA VAL A 628 -16.03 -20.51 -16.88
C VAL A 628 -15.59 -21.86 -16.32
N VAL A 629 -16.57 -22.61 -15.81
CA VAL A 629 -16.36 -23.92 -15.18
C VAL A 629 -16.49 -25.00 -16.23
N GLY A 630 -15.39 -25.70 -16.51
CA GLY A 630 -15.32 -26.77 -17.51
C GLY A 630 -15.56 -28.16 -16.91
N SER A 631 -15.40 -28.30 -15.60
CA SER A 631 -15.43 -29.56 -14.88
C SER A 631 -16.13 -29.41 -13.53
N LYS A 632 -16.87 -30.44 -13.13
CA LYS A 632 -17.55 -30.52 -11.83
C LYS A 632 -16.60 -30.54 -10.63
N PHE A 633 -15.32 -30.75 -10.91
CA PHE A 633 -14.24 -30.77 -9.92
C PHE A 633 -13.47 -29.47 -9.90
N ASP A 634 -13.87 -28.47 -10.70
CA ASP A 634 -13.37 -27.13 -10.54
C ASP A 634 -13.89 -26.54 -9.22
N ASN A 635 -13.09 -25.68 -8.60
CA ASN A 635 -13.33 -25.06 -7.32
C ASN A 635 -13.34 -23.55 -7.51
N VAL A 636 -14.51 -22.92 -7.43
CA VAL A 636 -14.64 -21.46 -7.40
C VAL A 636 -14.49 -20.98 -5.96
N VAL A 637 -13.74 -19.91 -5.73
CA VAL A 637 -13.45 -19.36 -4.40
C VAL A 637 -13.79 -17.88 -4.39
N GLU A 638 -14.82 -17.52 -3.63
CA GLU A 638 -15.25 -16.15 -3.38
C GLU A 638 -15.33 -15.86 -1.88
N LYS A 639 -15.06 -14.62 -1.48
CA LYS A 639 -15.28 -14.15 -0.09
C LYS A 639 -16.52 -13.25 -0.01
N ALA A 640 -17.14 -13.24 1.17
CA ALA A 640 -18.33 -12.44 1.42
C ALA A 640 -18.06 -10.93 1.20
N GLY A 641 -18.92 -10.29 0.40
CA GLY A 641 -18.86 -8.85 0.14
C GLY A 641 -17.79 -8.42 -0.87
N GLU A 642 -17.26 -9.35 -1.67
CA GLU A 642 -16.30 -9.06 -2.72
C GLU A 642 -16.97 -8.67 -4.06
N GLY A 643 -18.20 -9.08 -4.34
CA GLY A 643 -18.93 -8.69 -5.54
C GLY A 643 -20.27 -9.39 -5.69
N ILE A 644 -20.81 -9.37 -6.91
CA ILE A 644 -21.90 -10.24 -7.38
C ILE A 644 -21.36 -11.14 -8.48
N ASP A 645 -21.15 -12.41 -8.18
CA ASP A 645 -20.32 -13.29 -9.01
C ASP A 645 -21.16 -14.26 -9.84
N THR A 646 -20.61 -14.69 -10.98
CA THR A 646 -21.32 -15.50 -11.98
C THR A 646 -20.53 -16.72 -12.43
N ILE A 647 -21.11 -17.91 -12.34
CA ILE A 647 -20.56 -19.13 -12.95
C ILE A 647 -21.20 -19.41 -14.32
N LEU A 648 -20.38 -19.66 -15.33
CA LEU A 648 -20.74 -20.17 -16.66
C LEU A 648 -20.36 -21.66 -16.72
N LEU A 649 -21.33 -22.54 -16.51
CA LEU A 649 -21.10 -23.98 -16.35
C LEU A 649 -21.14 -24.75 -17.69
N TRP A 650 -20.06 -25.44 -18.03
CA TRP A 650 -19.95 -26.31 -19.21
C TRP A 650 -19.91 -27.82 -18.89
N ASP A 651 -19.81 -28.23 -17.63
CA ASP A 651 -19.99 -29.63 -17.22
C ASP A 651 -21.46 -29.97 -16.93
N LYS A 652 -21.76 -31.26 -16.82
CA LYS A 652 -23.07 -31.85 -16.53
C LYS A 652 -23.44 -31.84 -15.06
N SER A 653 -22.57 -31.36 -14.17
CA SER A 653 -22.89 -31.19 -12.77
C SER A 653 -21.98 -30.17 -12.10
N PHE A 654 -22.48 -29.46 -11.10
CA PHE A 654 -21.69 -28.57 -10.27
C PHE A 654 -22.36 -28.34 -8.92
N THR A 655 -21.60 -27.93 -7.91
CA THR A 655 -22.14 -27.43 -6.63
C THR A 655 -21.69 -25.99 -6.53
N LEU A 656 -22.63 -25.04 -6.41
CA LEU A 656 -22.30 -23.63 -6.23
C LEU A 656 -21.37 -23.48 -5.04
N SER A 657 -20.26 -22.79 -5.26
CA SER A 657 -19.35 -22.41 -4.19
C SER A 657 -20.01 -21.36 -3.30
N ASP A 658 -19.57 -21.28 -2.05
CA ASP A 658 -20.01 -20.22 -1.12
C ASP A 658 -19.71 -18.83 -1.72
N ASN A 659 -20.55 -17.85 -1.38
CA ASN A 659 -20.43 -16.45 -1.83
C ASN A 659 -20.55 -16.22 -3.34
N VAL A 660 -21.07 -17.17 -4.12
CA VAL A 660 -21.40 -16.97 -5.53
C VAL A 660 -22.89 -16.75 -5.68
N GLU A 661 -23.31 -15.66 -6.32
CA GLU A 661 -24.73 -15.28 -6.45
C GLU A 661 -25.41 -15.82 -7.70
N ASN A 662 -24.68 -16.01 -8.82
CA ASN A 662 -25.29 -16.35 -10.11
C ASN A 662 -24.67 -17.60 -10.75
N LEU A 663 -25.48 -18.38 -11.46
CA LEU A 663 -25.00 -19.43 -12.37
C LEU A 663 -25.81 -19.49 -13.66
N VAL A 664 -25.12 -19.71 -14.77
CA VAL A 664 -25.69 -19.93 -16.11
C VAL A 664 -25.18 -21.27 -16.66
N ILE A 665 -26.09 -22.20 -16.94
CA ILE A 665 -25.75 -23.48 -17.56
C ILE A 665 -25.52 -23.27 -19.06
N LYS A 666 -24.29 -23.49 -19.52
CA LYS A 666 -23.88 -23.30 -20.92
C LYS A 666 -23.85 -24.60 -21.72
N THR A 667 -23.76 -25.75 -21.06
CA THR A 667 -23.81 -27.05 -21.73
C THR A 667 -25.18 -27.31 -22.36
N SER A 668 -25.22 -27.77 -23.61
CA SER A 668 -26.47 -28.10 -24.29
C SER A 668 -27.05 -29.47 -23.87
N ALA A 669 -26.31 -30.25 -23.09
CA ALA A 669 -26.74 -31.56 -22.62
C ALA A 669 -27.63 -31.49 -21.35
N GLY A 670 -27.64 -30.33 -20.70
CA GLY A 670 -28.19 -30.13 -19.36
C GLY A 670 -27.20 -30.49 -18.25
N ALA A 671 -27.44 -29.97 -17.05
CA ALA A 671 -26.59 -30.16 -15.88
C ALA A 671 -27.37 -30.33 -14.56
N ALA A 672 -26.77 -31.04 -13.61
CA ALA A 672 -27.24 -31.12 -12.24
C ALA A 672 -26.47 -30.14 -11.34
N VAL A 673 -27.11 -29.04 -10.94
CA VAL A 673 -26.52 -27.99 -10.11
C VAL A 673 -27.06 -28.11 -8.68
N THR A 674 -26.16 -28.20 -7.70
CA THR A 674 -26.50 -28.04 -6.28
C THR A 674 -26.25 -26.61 -5.87
N ASP A 675 -27.22 -26.03 -5.18
CA ASP A 675 -27.24 -24.63 -4.78
C ASP A 675 -26.43 -24.36 -3.50
N ASN A 676 -26.13 -23.08 -3.21
CA ASN A 676 -25.51 -22.69 -1.93
C ASN A 676 -26.58 -22.19 -0.94
N ALA A 677 -26.24 -21.29 -0.02
CA ALA A 677 -27.15 -20.79 1.02
C ALA A 677 -27.59 -19.32 0.80
N LEU A 678 -27.22 -18.74 -0.34
CA LEU A 678 -27.52 -17.37 -0.73
C LEU A 678 -28.81 -17.29 -1.55
N ASP A 679 -29.31 -16.08 -1.73
CA ASP A 679 -30.40 -15.82 -2.69
C ASP A 679 -29.83 -15.86 -4.12
N ASN A 680 -29.90 -17.02 -4.78
CA ASN A 680 -29.21 -17.24 -6.05
C ASN A 680 -30.06 -16.98 -7.30
N ILE A 681 -29.41 -16.51 -8.38
CA ILE A 681 -30.00 -16.44 -9.72
C ILE A 681 -29.39 -17.52 -10.61
N LEU A 682 -30.18 -18.54 -10.93
CA LEU A 682 -29.78 -19.68 -11.76
C LEU A 682 -30.44 -19.56 -13.14
N THR A 683 -29.71 -19.78 -14.22
CA THR A 683 -30.24 -19.75 -15.59
C THR A 683 -30.06 -21.12 -16.24
N ALA A 684 -31.17 -21.76 -16.59
CA ALA A 684 -31.21 -23.06 -17.24
C ALA A 684 -30.70 -23.00 -18.69
N SER A 685 -30.37 -24.18 -19.21
CA SER A 685 -29.97 -24.40 -20.59
C SER A 685 -31.15 -24.88 -21.44
N VAL A 686 -30.86 -25.29 -22.68
CA VAL A 686 -31.85 -26.00 -23.51
C VAL A 686 -31.91 -27.51 -23.24
N GLY A 687 -30.95 -28.04 -22.48
CA GLY A 687 -30.89 -29.44 -22.09
C GLY A 687 -31.80 -29.74 -20.90
N LYS A 688 -31.72 -30.96 -20.37
CA LYS A 688 -32.44 -31.34 -19.15
C LYS A 688 -31.61 -30.96 -17.93
N ASP A 689 -32.05 -29.93 -17.21
CA ASP A 689 -31.37 -29.42 -16.03
C ASP A 689 -31.98 -29.97 -14.74
N THR A 690 -31.18 -30.04 -13.68
CA THR A 690 -31.64 -30.46 -12.35
C THR A 690 -31.04 -29.51 -11.31
N PHE A 691 -31.89 -28.72 -10.65
CA PHE A 691 -31.50 -27.78 -9.60
C PHE A 691 -31.76 -28.42 -8.24
N ILE A 692 -30.74 -28.54 -7.40
CA ILE A 692 -30.76 -29.29 -6.14
C ILE A 692 -30.60 -28.30 -4.98
N PHE A 693 -31.64 -28.15 -4.17
CA PHE A 693 -31.68 -27.23 -3.03
C PHE A 693 -31.58 -27.99 -1.71
N THR A 694 -30.79 -27.46 -0.78
CA THR A 694 -30.59 -28.03 0.57
C THR A 694 -31.39 -27.25 1.62
N LYS A 695 -31.44 -27.72 2.86
CA LYS A 695 -32.02 -26.94 3.96
C LYS A 695 -31.15 -25.71 4.21
N ASN A 696 -31.77 -24.53 4.15
CA ASN A 696 -31.11 -23.22 4.18
C ASN A 696 -30.59 -22.73 2.81
N HIS A 697 -31.27 -23.06 1.71
CA HIS A 697 -30.84 -22.69 0.36
C HIS A 697 -30.93 -21.18 0.07
N GLY A 698 -31.99 -20.49 0.48
CA GLY A 698 -32.14 -19.05 0.26
C GLY A 698 -33.45 -18.73 -0.46
N ASP A 699 -33.61 -17.50 -0.92
CA ASP A 699 -34.64 -17.10 -1.86
C ASP A 699 -34.08 -17.07 -3.29
N ASP A 700 -34.28 -18.17 -4.01
CA ASP A 700 -33.66 -18.43 -5.30
C ASP A 700 -34.58 -18.11 -6.47
N LEU A 701 -33.98 -17.83 -7.62
CA LEU A 701 -34.68 -17.54 -8.87
C LEU A 701 -34.07 -18.34 -10.02
N ILE A 702 -34.88 -19.16 -10.69
CA ILE A 702 -34.50 -19.93 -11.86
C ILE A 702 -35.11 -19.28 -13.12
N ARG A 703 -34.24 -18.88 -14.06
CA ARG A 703 -34.59 -18.41 -15.40
C ARG A 703 -34.54 -19.54 -16.42
N ASP A 704 -35.34 -19.39 -17.48
CA ASP A 704 -35.40 -20.29 -18.63
C ASP A 704 -35.77 -21.75 -18.29
N PHE A 705 -36.46 -21.96 -17.17
CA PHE A 705 -36.91 -23.30 -16.74
C PHE A 705 -37.91 -23.91 -17.72
N GLN A 706 -37.64 -25.13 -18.18
CA GLN A 706 -38.48 -25.86 -19.14
C GLN A 706 -39.29 -26.96 -18.45
N VAL A 707 -40.58 -26.72 -18.28
CA VAL A 707 -41.53 -27.69 -17.71
C VAL A 707 -41.48 -29.02 -18.44
N GLY A 708 -41.30 -30.11 -17.68
CA GLY A 708 -41.23 -31.48 -18.19
C GLY A 708 -39.88 -31.88 -18.80
N GLN A 709 -38.92 -30.97 -18.85
CA GLN A 709 -37.51 -31.26 -19.12
C GLN A 709 -36.68 -31.09 -17.85
N ASP A 710 -36.75 -29.89 -17.27
CA ASP A 710 -35.98 -29.51 -16.10
C ASP A 710 -36.64 -29.98 -14.81
N ILE A 711 -35.82 -30.15 -13.78
CA ILE A 711 -36.23 -30.68 -12.48
C ILE A 711 -35.74 -29.74 -11.38
N VAL A 712 -36.61 -29.46 -10.42
CA VAL A 712 -36.24 -28.94 -9.10
C VAL A 712 -36.24 -30.10 -8.14
N LYS A 713 -35.13 -30.31 -7.46
CA LYS A 713 -34.97 -31.33 -6.44
C LYS A 713 -34.66 -30.64 -5.12
N PHE A 714 -35.32 -31.08 -4.07
CA PHE A 714 -34.86 -30.78 -2.72
C PHE A 714 -34.15 -32.02 -2.17
N ASP A 715 -33.02 -31.81 -1.49
CA ASP A 715 -32.26 -32.92 -0.92
C ASP A 715 -32.99 -33.56 0.28
N ALA A 716 -32.38 -34.58 0.89
CA ALA A 716 -33.01 -35.32 1.99
C ALA A 716 -33.26 -34.48 3.25
N SER A 717 -32.71 -33.28 3.34
CA SER A 717 -32.90 -32.36 4.47
C SER A 717 -34.20 -31.55 4.36
N VAL A 718 -34.89 -31.61 3.23
CA VAL A 718 -36.14 -30.91 2.94
C VAL A 718 -37.24 -31.91 2.61
N SER A 719 -38.35 -31.84 3.33
CA SER A 719 -39.51 -32.69 3.06
C SER A 719 -40.36 -32.07 1.96
N LEU A 720 -40.66 -32.83 0.90
CA LEU A 720 -41.56 -32.39 -0.17
C LEU A 720 -42.97 -32.02 0.35
N ALA A 721 -43.39 -32.58 1.50
CA ALA A 721 -44.67 -32.22 2.12
C ALA A 721 -44.69 -30.78 2.69
N ASP A 722 -43.52 -30.17 2.87
CA ASP A 722 -43.37 -28.83 3.43
C ASP A 722 -43.31 -27.74 2.34
N ILE A 723 -43.27 -28.13 1.06
CA ILE A 723 -43.26 -27.21 -0.08
C ILE A 723 -44.68 -26.70 -0.35
N LYS A 724 -44.84 -25.37 -0.36
CA LYS A 724 -46.07 -24.68 -0.77
C LYS A 724 -45.85 -24.00 -2.11
N VAL A 725 -46.84 -24.07 -2.98
CA VAL A 725 -46.78 -23.41 -4.29
C VAL A 725 -47.55 -22.11 -4.23
N ALA A 726 -46.91 -21.02 -4.65
CA ALA A 726 -47.51 -19.71 -4.83
C ALA A 726 -47.20 -19.17 -6.24
N GLN A 727 -47.71 -17.97 -6.53
CA GLN A 727 -47.46 -17.29 -7.81
C GLN A 727 -47.10 -15.83 -7.54
N THR A 728 -46.11 -15.30 -8.27
CA THR A 728 -45.79 -13.87 -8.26
C THR A 728 -46.86 -13.09 -9.02
N SER A 729 -46.87 -11.76 -8.84
CA SER A 729 -47.73 -10.88 -9.65
C SER A 729 -47.40 -10.89 -11.14
N ALA A 730 -46.18 -11.32 -11.50
CA ALA A 730 -45.74 -11.49 -12.88
C ALA A 730 -46.15 -12.85 -13.48
N GLY A 731 -46.72 -13.76 -12.67
CA GLY A 731 -47.18 -15.07 -13.10
C GLY A 731 -46.18 -16.20 -12.86
N ASP A 732 -45.02 -15.93 -12.26
CA ASP A 732 -43.99 -16.92 -11.99
C ASP A 732 -44.38 -17.84 -10.82
N MET A 733 -44.08 -19.12 -10.93
CA MET A 733 -44.31 -20.09 -9.86
C MET A 733 -43.29 -19.88 -8.74
N VAL A 734 -43.73 -19.94 -7.48
CA VAL A 734 -42.85 -19.88 -6.30
C VAL A 734 -43.04 -21.14 -5.48
N LEU A 735 -41.98 -21.91 -5.29
CA LEU A 735 -41.90 -23.06 -4.41
C LEU A 735 -41.39 -22.59 -3.04
N GLN A 736 -42.28 -22.38 -2.09
CA GLN A 736 -41.95 -21.89 -0.75
C GLN A 736 -41.67 -23.05 0.22
N HIS A 737 -40.57 -22.95 0.96
CA HIS A 737 -40.16 -23.88 2.00
C HIS A 737 -39.75 -23.13 3.27
N GLY A 738 -40.61 -23.08 4.28
CA GLY A 738 -40.35 -22.30 5.49
C GLY A 738 -40.29 -20.80 5.21
N GLU A 739 -39.15 -20.17 5.51
CA GLU A 739 -38.86 -18.75 5.20
C GLU A 739 -38.12 -18.57 3.86
N GLN A 740 -37.96 -19.66 3.10
CA GLN A 740 -37.15 -19.72 1.89
C GLN A 740 -38.02 -20.02 0.67
N SER A 741 -37.53 -19.73 -0.53
CA SER A 741 -38.30 -19.95 -1.75
C SER A 741 -37.45 -20.20 -2.98
N VAL A 742 -38.02 -20.90 -3.97
CA VAL A 742 -37.46 -21.01 -5.32
C VAL A 742 -38.48 -20.51 -6.31
N THR A 743 -38.15 -19.44 -7.04
CA THR A 743 -39.02 -18.81 -8.04
C THR A 743 -38.65 -19.31 -9.44
N LEU A 744 -39.59 -19.94 -10.14
CA LEU A 744 -39.44 -20.40 -11.53
C LEU A 744 -40.02 -19.37 -12.50
N VAL A 745 -39.15 -18.59 -13.14
CA VAL A 745 -39.56 -17.51 -14.03
C VAL A 745 -40.27 -18.05 -15.27
N GLY A 746 -41.46 -17.52 -15.56
CA GLY A 746 -42.27 -17.90 -16.71
C GLY A 746 -43.01 -19.23 -16.58
N VAL A 747 -42.95 -19.90 -15.43
CA VAL A 747 -43.70 -21.14 -15.16
C VAL A 747 -45.00 -20.82 -14.44
N ASP A 748 -46.14 -21.23 -15.00
CA ASP A 748 -47.45 -21.02 -14.39
C ASP A 748 -47.67 -21.93 -13.18
N ALA A 749 -48.26 -21.40 -12.10
CA ALA A 749 -48.53 -22.12 -10.85
C ALA A 749 -49.51 -23.31 -10.99
N HIS A 750 -50.24 -23.44 -12.10
CA HIS A 750 -51.11 -24.56 -12.45
C HIS A 750 -50.39 -25.73 -13.13
N THR A 751 -49.08 -25.63 -13.32
CA THR A 751 -48.24 -26.72 -13.84
C THR A 751 -48.30 -27.95 -12.92
N ASP A 752 -48.35 -29.15 -13.49
CA ASP A 752 -48.34 -30.40 -12.73
C ASP A 752 -47.03 -30.53 -11.94
N LEU A 753 -47.12 -30.53 -10.61
CA LEU A 753 -45.96 -30.62 -9.72
C LEU A 753 -45.16 -31.91 -9.95
N ALA A 754 -45.81 -33.00 -10.37
CA ALA A 754 -45.11 -34.25 -10.69
C ALA A 754 -44.18 -34.12 -11.91
N SER A 755 -44.37 -33.09 -12.74
CA SER A 755 -43.50 -32.78 -13.88
C SER A 755 -42.31 -31.87 -13.54
N LEU A 756 -42.25 -31.38 -12.30
CA LEU A 756 -41.21 -30.49 -11.79
C LEU A 756 -40.22 -31.18 -10.83
N PHE A 757 -40.59 -32.32 -10.24
CA PHE A 757 -39.82 -33.05 -9.21
C PHE A 757 -39.18 -34.35 -9.71
#